data_AF-A0A5E5QJW0-F1
#
_entry.id   AF-A0A5E5QJW0-F1
#
_cell.length_a   1.000
_cell.length_b   1.000
_cell.length_c   1.000
_cell.angle_alpha   90.00
_cell.angle_beta   90.00
_cell.angle_gamma   90.00
#
_symmetry.space_group_name_H-M   'P 1'
#
loop_
_entity.id
_entity.type
_entity.pdbx_description
1 polymer ?
#
loop_
_entity_poly.entity_id
_entity_poly.type
_entity_poly.pdbx_seq_one_letter_code
_entity_poly.pdbx_strand_id
1 'polypeptide(L)'
;MIKRALNNLTNNNLHNFKFFFTSILLTLSLNVGSSDTQTFSKDAYLDLSKSYTYNWNNSPNYTKKDNQANKLLKQVGTTIGSAIGSTNSDNASQLGNKITTGIKSQLKNQAISNVESRINQKANEYANSFGKGKTEISIRKITSKNPDYSLRTLQPLTPFDDDATELTFVQAQLSSGENFGDRRNTFNLGVGYRQLLEQGQSIAGINLFADYESKSKHKRGSVGLEYQRANFNLNVNKYFPLSDKKVIGNNTEDPLAGYDVKFSGQVPYLPWAKVKATRYIWDGVAQPNVKGTIFGIEVQLSDSVRMEFGSEDNNTVERKTYARFTTALPLSDHESMTNFSISKKAFQNSNIVNLGDLEFVERSNKIRVEKLLNGLPIILGEYNAPTVGAKCILYNSSGVALGAASTGSNGQVNLVGVTSIPAGLVTMTCRGGTYTDEATQQSNTPTPSLMRAATIYSGTGPLTILASPLSEVAYQMADTNIAKDIVKLNADVATAFGVFLNGVDIISTIPSNANDGAVANDDAGKVGATLAIISQMAATNGNSATDVIGVLKAAIKNQTLSGEFSSAISAFQRGVSVAAGKTSIKGNVNNVFDALVGRAIRKISLYNGEDNDPVPTVQDYVDIDIGSVSDGSLSLKNLRIAAEKDRTKKDSVIEIRHIINFQSKASFKINLIAVASVFENIVFTSPTPTLTGDSRVGDITWAIGGEDANKFTINAKNGVVSMIARDYEKPVDKDKDNVYKVTIIAIDSDKNTTSKDLGVTVKNVFEFVSKTITFDGLDYITLESPITGKIWLDRNLGATQAATSRTDSASYGDLYQWGRKASGHQKRNSSTTSTRAPSIGDHGNLFIKSDSGSTDWVKLKVDENGAERTKHWGMSQNNNICPLAFEVPTKEQLSKETVNIKNTSGAFSSFLKIPSAGFRSRSGNLLNVSTGVGLWTRSAVADSGFPSEFLAHYFFADSSQAKFDTIGRSYAHSVRCISAF
;
A
#
# COMPACT_ATOMS: atom_id res chain seq x y z
N MET A 1 15.57 69.41 -37.15
CA MET A 1 16.17 69.23 -35.81
C MET A 1 16.85 67.87 -35.64
N ILE A 2 16.13 66.74 -35.71
CA ILE A 2 16.69 65.38 -35.52
C ILE A 2 17.89 65.06 -36.44
N LYS A 3 17.79 65.42 -37.74
CA LYS A 3 18.88 65.21 -38.72
C LYS A 3 20.14 66.06 -38.45
N ARG A 4 20.01 67.17 -37.71
CA ARG A 4 21.12 68.08 -37.36
C ARG A 4 21.81 67.62 -36.06
N ALA A 5 21.05 67.09 -35.11
CA ALA A 5 21.57 66.45 -33.89
C ALA A 5 22.34 65.15 -34.19
N LEU A 6 21.90 64.35 -35.18
CA LEU A 6 22.65 63.16 -35.62
C LEU A 6 23.95 63.47 -36.37
N ASN A 7 24.04 64.62 -37.07
CA ASN A 7 25.23 64.97 -37.85
C ASN A 7 26.37 65.61 -37.02
N ASN A 8 26.08 66.13 -35.82
CA ASN A 8 27.11 66.70 -34.92
C ASN A 8 27.80 65.64 -34.02
N LEU A 9 27.38 64.37 -34.07
CA LEU A 9 28.07 63.23 -33.45
C LEU A 9 29.21 62.75 -34.36
N THR A 10 30.28 63.54 -34.52
CA THR A 10 31.45 63.17 -35.34
C THR A 10 32.47 62.31 -34.57
N ASN A 11 33.33 61.61 -35.33
CA ASN A 11 34.20 60.47 -34.96
C ASN A 11 35.00 60.54 -33.64
N ASN A 12 35.31 61.72 -33.09
CA ASN A 12 36.00 61.84 -31.80
C ASN A 12 35.11 61.45 -30.61
N ASN A 13 33.79 61.68 -30.70
CA ASN A 13 32.84 61.26 -29.66
C ASN A 13 32.63 59.75 -29.63
N LEU A 14 32.86 59.05 -30.75
CA LEU A 14 32.76 57.59 -30.86
C LEU A 14 33.94 56.86 -30.19
N HIS A 15 35.13 57.47 -30.21
CA HIS A 15 36.30 56.97 -29.47
C HIS A 15 36.11 57.14 -27.96
N ASN A 16 35.58 58.28 -27.50
CA ASN A 16 35.21 58.48 -26.11
C ASN A 16 34.05 57.56 -25.69
N PHE A 17 33.08 57.28 -26.58
CA PHE A 17 32.01 56.29 -26.34
C PHE A 17 32.53 54.85 -26.23
N LYS A 18 33.50 54.45 -27.06
CA LYS A 18 34.17 53.14 -26.97
C LYS A 18 35.03 53.04 -25.70
N PHE A 19 35.76 54.09 -25.33
CA PHE A 19 36.52 54.14 -24.09
C PHE A 19 35.62 54.09 -22.85
N PHE A 20 34.46 54.76 -22.90
CA PHE A 20 33.43 54.71 -21.86
C PHE A 20 32.84 53.29 -21.73
N PHE A 21 32.55 52.61 -22.85
CA PHE A 21 32.09 51.21 -22.84
C PHE A 21 33.16 50.23 -22.37
N THR A 22 34.44 50.40 -22.72
CA THR A 22 35.53 49.51 -22.24
C THR A 22 35.86 49.73 -20.76
N SER A 23 35.69 50.95 -20.25
CA SER A 23 35.86 51.28 -18.82
C SER A 23 34.67 50.80 -17.98
N ILE A 24 33.46 50.87 -18.56
CA ILE A 24 32.24 50.26 -18.05
C ILE A 24 32.35 48.73 -18.09
N LEU A 25 32.91 48.11 -19.13
CA LEU A 25 33.18 46.67 -19.19
C LEU A 25 34.22 46.20 -18.16
N LEU A 26 35.20 47.04 -17.81
CA LEU A 26 36.19 46.73 -16.77
C LEU A 26 35.65 46.90 -15.34
N THR A 27 34.54 47.63 -15.18
CA THR A 27 33.77 47.74 -13.93
C THR A 27 32.50 46.84 -13.91
N LEU A 28 32.07 46.32 -15.06
CA LEU A 28 30.97 45.35 -15.26
C LEU A 28 31.44 43.90 -15.47
N SER A 29 32.72 43.58 -15.30
CA SER A 29 33.18 42.18 -15.17
C SER A 29 32.70 41.51 -13.86
N LEU A 30 31.86 42.18 -13.06
CA LEU A 30 31.10 41.59 -11.97
C LEU A 30 29.86 40.83 -12.50
N ASN A 31 30.12 39.58 -12.88
CA ASN A 31 29.19 38.46 -13.09
C ASN A 31 28.31 38.44 -14.36
N VAL A 32 28.88 38.01 -15.47
CA VAL A 32 28.27 36.99 -16.35
C VAL A 32 29.40 36.18 -17.02
N GLY A 33 29.54 34.89 -16.67
CA GLY A 33 30.45 33.97 -17.37
C GLY A 33 31.30 33.13 -16.41
N SER A 34 30.91 31.87 -16.23
CA SER A 34 31.67 30.85 -15.52
C SER A 34 32.91 30.43 -16.30
N SER A 35 34.09 30.60 -15.70
CA SER A 35 35.20 29.63 -15.75
C SER A 35 36.33 30.13 -14.86
N ASP A 36 36.83 29.26 -14.00
CA ASP A 36 37.96 29.49 -13.10
C ASP A 36 39.13 30.21 -13.77
N THR A 37 39.77 31.13 -13.03
CA THR A 37 41.22 31.10 -12.77
C THR A 37 41.64 32.17 -11.76
N GLN A 38 41.94 31.70 -10.55
CA GLN A 38 42.95 32.15 -9.58
C GLN A 38 43.03 33.63 -9.12
N THR A 39 42.78 33.78 -7.82
CA THR A 39 43.25 34.84 -6.90
C THR A 39 42.81 36.27 -7.17
N PHE A 40 41.55 36.55 -6.82
CA PHE A 40 41.13 37.87 -6.33
C PHE A 40 40.52 37.69 -4.93
N SER A 41 41.06 38.40 -3.94
CA SER A 41 40.63 38.32 -2.54
C SER A 41 39.13 38.66 -2.42
N LYS A 42 38.33 37.68 -2.00
CA LYS A 42 36.85 37.72 -1.93
C LYS A 42 36.28 38.58 -0.79
N ASP A 43 37.13 39.25 -0.02
CA ASP A 43 36.71 40.06 1.13
C ASP A 43 36.80 41.57 0.86
N ALA A 44 35.86 42.11 0.06
CA ALA A 44 35.63 43.56 -0.04
C ALA A 44 34.19 43.92 -0.48
N TYR A 45 33.31 44.09 0.51
CA TYR A 45 32.31 45.17 0.67
C TYR A 45 31.60 45.76 -0.56
N LEU A 46 30.38 45.26 -0.87
CA LEU A 46 29.13 46.00 -1.24
C LEU A 46 28.05 45.05 -1.82
N ASP A 47 27.84 43.89 -1.20
CA ASP A 47 26.72 43.01 -1.55
C ASP A 47 25.54 43.27 -0.59
N LEU A 48 24.60 44.11 -1.02
CA LEU A 48 23.37 44.41 -0.27
C LEU A 48 22.33 43.27 -0.36
N SER A 49 22.63 42.15 -1.04
CA SER A 49 21.68 41.07 -1.34
C SER A 49 21.91 39.78 -0.55
N LYS A 50 22.97 39.65 0.26
CA LYS A 50 23.22 38.44 1.04
C LYS A 50 22.54 38.43 2.41
N SER A 51 21.81 37.35 2.70
CA SER A 51 21.61 36.87 4.07
C SER A 51 22.82 36.02 4.46
N TYR A 52 23.35 36.22 5.68
CA TYR A 52 24.50 35.48 6.19
C TYR A 52 24.06 34.06 6.56
N THR A 53 24.63 33.03 5.91
CA THR A 53 24.45 31.62 6.30
C THR A 53 25.53 31.22 7.30
N TYR A 54 25.12 30.91 8.52
CA TYR A 54 25.97 30.40 9.60
C TYR A 54 25.97 28.87 9.62
N ASN A 55 27.09 28.29 10.03
CA ASN A 55 27.32 26.86 10.15
C ASN A 55 26.60 26.29 11.38
N TRP A 56 25.82 25.24 11.18
CA TRP A 56 24.91 24.63 12.14
C TRP A 56 25.68 23.93 13.27
N ASN A 57 26.08 24.64 14.34
CA ASN A 57 26.29 24.09 15.71
C ASN A 57 26.81 25.17 16.69
N ASN A 58 25.92 26.08 17.12
CA ASN A 58 25.83 26.67 18.46
C ASN A 58 24.96 27.94 18.43
N SER A 59 23.81 27.90 19.13
CA SER A 59 23.01 29.12 19.41
C SER A 59 23.69 29.94 20.51
N PRO A 60 23.78 31.26 20.33
CA PRO A 60 22.89 32.14 21.10
C PRO A 60 22.30 33.30 20.28
N ASN A 61 21.21 33.90 20.79
CA ASN A 61 20.39 34.97 20.22
C ASN A 61 21.16 36.11 19.52
N TYR A 62 20.79 36.49 18.28
CA TYR A 62 21.32 37.70 17.63
C TYR A 62 20.34 38.50 16.76
N THR A 63 20.32 39.80 17.02
CA THR A 63 19.72 40.90 16.24
C THR A 63 20.44 41.10 14.90
N LYS A 64 19.69 41.31 13.81
CA LYS A 64 20.19 41.63 12.45
C LYS A 64 21.17 42.82 12.50
N LYS A 65 22.46 42.61 12.16
CA LYS A 65 23.45 43.70 12.00
C LYS A 65 23.29 44.38 10.63
N ASP A 66 23.11 45.70 10.62
CA ASP A 66 23.00 46.52 9.41
C ASP A 66 24.34 46.67 8.68
N ASN A 67 24.32 46.72 7.34
CA ASN A 67 25.48 47.14 6.55
C ASN A 67 25.78 48.64 6.75
N GLN A 68 26.99 49.09 6.45
CA GLN A 68 27.44 50.45 6.79
C GLN A 68 26.63 51.57 6.11
N ALA A 69 26.14 51.37 4.88
CA ALA A 69 25.26 52.32 4.21
C ALA A 69 23.88 52.39 4.89
N ASN A 70 23.28 51.24 5.23
CA ASN A 70 22.04 51.19 6.02
C ASN A 70 22.23 51.76 7.42
N LYS A 71 23.41 51.62 8.02
CA LYS A 71 23.75 52.21 9.31
C LYS A 71 23.80 53.74 9.24
N LEU A 72 24.52 54.29 8.25
CA LEU A 72 24.56 55.74 7.97
C LEU A 72 23.15 56.28 7.69
N LEU A 73 22.40 55.61 6.81
CA LEU A 73 21.07 56.04 6.39
C LEU A 73 20.03 55.93 7.52
N LYS A 74 20.11 54.88 8.36
CA LYS A 74 19.29 54.79 9.58
C LYS A 74 19.66 55.87 10.59
N GLN A 75 20.95 56.19 10.74
CA GLN A 75 21.42 57.24 11.64
C GLN A 75 21.03 58.64 11.18
N VAL A 76 21.11 58.92 9.87
CA VAL A 76 20.58 60.15 9.27
C VAL A 76 19.06 60.20 9.45
N GLY A 77 18.36 59.09 9.20
CA GLY A 77 16.91 58.96 9.41
C GLY A 77 16.47 59.16 10.86
N THR A 78 17.16 58.57 11.85
CA THR A 78 16.88 58.81 13.28
C THR A 78 17.28 60.22 13.71
N THR A 79 18.36 60.79 13.17
CA THR A 79 18.74 62.18 13.48
C THR A 79 17.68 63.16 12.99
N ILE A 80 17.18 62.97 11.76
CA ILE A 80 16.08 63.75 11.20
C ILE A 80 14.79 63.51 11.99
N GLY A 81 14.46 62.25 12.29
CA GLY A 81 13.27 61.88 13.07
C GLY A 81 13.27 62.48 14.48
N SER A 82 14.42 62.46 15.17
CA SER A 82 14.60 63.07 16.49
C SER A 82 14.58 64.60 16.42
N ALA A 83 15.14 65.20 15.37
CA ALA A 83 15.07 66.65 15.17
C ALA A 83 13.64 67.13 14.89
N ILE A 84 12.87 66.39 14.07
CA ILE A 84 11.46 66.67 13.81
C ILE A 84 10.63 66.43 15.09
N GLY A 85 10.83 65.32 15.80
CA GLY A 85 10.05 64.97 17.00
C GLY A 85 10.34 65.84 18.22
N SER A 86 11.49 66.52 18.26
CA SER A 86 11.87 67.47 19.33
C SER A 86 11.66 68.94 18.96
N THR A 87 10.99 69.20 17.84
CA THR A 87 10.69 70.56 17.37
C THR A 87 9.19 70.80 17.44
N ASN A 88 8.81 71.90 18.09
CA ASN A 88 7.43 72.38 18.23
C ASN A 88 7.29 73.77 17.60
N SER A 89 6.11 74.40 17.76
CA SER A 89 5.85 75.76 17.24
C SER A 89 6.85 76.81 17.71
N ASP A 90 7.42 76.63 18.91
CA ASP A 90 8.20 77.67 19.59
C ASP A 90 9.68 77.64 19.20
N ASN A 91 10.14 76.55 18.59
CA ASN A 91 11.53 76.38 18.15
C ASN A 91 11.66 75.89 16.69
N ALA A 92 10.60 76.05 15.88
CA ALA A 92 10.56 75.68 14.48
C ALA A 92 11.70 76.30 13.65
N SER A 93 12.16 77.51 13.99
CA SER A 93 13.31 78.18 13.37
C SER A 93 14.64 77.48 13.62
N GLN A 94 14.73 76.63 14.65
CA GLN A 94 15.93 75.86 15.00
C GLN A 94 15.97 74.47 14.34
N LEU A 95 14.87 74.02 13.71
CA LEU A 95 14.78 72.71 13.07
C LEU A 95 15.87 72.52 12.00
N GLY A 96 16.08 73.54 11.18
CA GLY A 96 17.14 73.57 10.17
C GLY A 96 18.52 73.38 10.80
N ASN A 97 18.86 74.13 11.85
CA ASN A 97 20.14 73.99 12.54
C ASN A 97 20.30 72.62 13.22
N LYS A 98 19.24 72.06 13.82
CA LYS A 98 19.28 70.73 14.44
C LYS A 98 19.52 69.63 13.40
N ILE A 99 18.84 69.70 12.25
CA ILE A 99 19.02 68.77 11.13
C ILE A 99 20.43 68.93 10.53
N THR A 100 20.83 70.15 10.21
CA THR A 100 22.14 70.45 9.57
C THR A 100 23.30 70.08 10.48
N THR A 101 23.29 70.46 11.76
CA THR A 101 24.36 70.12 12.71
C THR A 101 24.39 68.62 13.03
N GLY A 102 23.23 67.98 13.16
CA GLY A 102 23.13 66.53 13.37
C GLY A 102 23.64 65.72 12.18
N ILE A 103 23.22 66.07 10.96
CA ILE A 103 23.69 65.41 9.73
C ILE A 103 25.17 65.70 9.50
N LYS A 104 25.63 66.94 9.66
CA LYS A 104 27.04 67.32 9.53
C LYS A 104 27.93 66.57 10.53
N SER A 105 27.48 66.37 11.76
CA SER A 105 28.16 65.56 12.78
C SER A 105 28.26 64.07 12.40
N GLN A 106 27.16 63.47 11.93
CA GLN A 106 27.13 62.05 11.53
C GLN A 106 27.99 61.79 10.28
N LEU A 107 27.92 62.70 9.30
CA LEU A 107 28.77 62.65 8.11
C LEU A 107 30.25 62.82 8.50
N LYS A 108 30.60 63.74 9.40
CA LYS A 108 32.01 63.94 9.84
C LYS A 108 32.59 62.70 10.54
N ASN A 109 31.80 61.99 11.34
CA ASN A 109 32.25 60.81 12.09
C ASN A 109 32.28 59.51 11.28
N GLN A 110 31.56 59.41 10.15
CA GLN A 110 31.58 58.23 9.26
C GLN A 110 32.33 58.45 7.94
N ALA A 111 32.47 59.69 7.48
CA ALA A 111 33.17 60.02 6.23
C ALA A 111 34.68 59.75 6.33
N ILE A 112 35.32 60.11 7.45
CA ILE A 112 36.79 60.07 7.59
C ILE A 112 37.39 58.65 7.55
N SER A 113 36.62 57.60 7.88
CA SER A 113 37.22 56.26 8.07
C SER A 113 36.99 55.25 6.93
N ASN A 114 35.93 55.30 6.12
CA ASN A 114 35.64 54.19 5.20
C ASN A 114 34.86 54.52 3.90
N VAL A 115 34.26 55.70 3.76
CA VAL A 115 33.55 56.09 2.51
C VAL A 115 34.37 57.08 1.68
N GLU A 116 35.13 57.98 2.33
CA GLU A 116 36.01 58.93 1.62
C GLU A 116 37.20 58.24 0.93
N SER A 117 37.74 57.15 1.47
CA SER A 117 38.96 56.53 0.91
C SER A 117 38.73 55.73 -0.38
N ARG A 118 37.54 55.14 -0.62
CA ARG A 118 37.34 54.21 -1.75
C ARG A 118 36.28 54.61 -2.77
N ILE A 119 35.28 55.41 -2.41
CA ILE A 119 34.29 55.91 -3.37
C ILE A 119 34.69 57.32 -3.84
N ASN A 120 35.09 58.21 -2.93
CA ASN A 120 35.46 59.58 -3.33
C ASN A 120 36.77 59.65 -4.11
N GLN A 121 37.80 58.83 -3.83
CA GLN A 121 39.07 59.00 -4.54
C GLN A 121 38.95 58.62 -6.03
N LYS A 122 38.42 57.43 -6.36
CA LYS A 122 38.26 57.01 -7.76
C LYS A 122 37.06 57.62 -8.48
N ALA A 123 35.93 57.84 -7.80
CA ALA A 123 34.77 58.46 -8.43
C ALA A 123 34.92 59.98 -8.56
N ASN A 124 35.60 60.68 -7.64
CA ASN A 124 35.94 62.09 -7.87
C ASN A 124 37.11 62.25 -8.83
N GLU A 125 38.13 61.37 -8.86
CA GLU A 125 39.17 61.43 -9.92
C GLU A 125 38.57 61.27 -11.34
N TYR A 126 37.50 60.47 -11.47
CA TYR A 126 36.83 60.20 -12.76
C TYR A 126 35.62 61.11 -13.04
N ALA A 127 34.98 61.69 -12.02
CA ALA A 127 33.94 62.71 -12.19
C ALA A 127 34.54 64.10 -12.36
N ASN A 128 35.67 64.40 -11.71
CA ASN A 128 36.42 65.64 -11.91
C ASN A 128 37.15 65.68 -13.26
N SER A 129 37.26 64.56 -13.98
CA SER A 129 37.70 64.55 -15.38
C SER A 129 36.59 64.97 -16.37
N PHE A 130 35.33 65.01 -15.92
CA PHE A 130 34.14 65.41 -16.69
C PHE A 130 33.31 66.51 -15.98
N GLY A 131 33.89 67.70 -15.74
CA GLY A 131 33.14 68.96 -15.52
C GLY A 131 32.21 69.09 -14.29
N LYS A 132 31.49 70.23 -14.20
CA LYS A 132 30.59 70.66 -13.10
C LYS A 132 29.29 69.84 -12.99
N GLY A 133 29.36 68.52 -12.84
CA GLY A 133 28.16 67.67 -12.72
C GLY A 133 27.37 67.87 -11.42
N LYS A 134 26.15 67.31 -11.38
CA LYS A 134 25.24 67.36 -10.22
C LYS A 134 24.96 65.96 -9.69
N THR A 135 25.08 65.75 -8.39
CA THR A 135 24.76 64.47 -7.73
C THR A 135 23.70 64.68 -6.66
N GLU A 136 22.76 63.75 -6.50
CA GLU A 136 21.72 63.81 -5.48
C GLU A 136 21.52 62.46 -4.77
N ILE A 137 21.30 62.54 -3.47
CA ILE A 137 20.89 61.43 -2.61
C ILE A 137 19.46 61.68 -2.16
N SER A 138 18.59 60.68 -2.27
CA SER A 138 17.22 60.76 -1.76
C SER A 138 16.81 59.56 -0.92
N ILE A 139 15.94 59.82 0.06
CA ILE A 139 15.31 58.83 0.94
C ILE A 139 13.80 59.08 0.91
N ARG A 140 13.02 58.11 0.45
CA ARG A 140 11.54 58.16 0.42
C ARG A 140 10.95 57.14 1.38
N LYS A 141 9.74 57.42 1.90
CA LYS A 141 9.09 56.66 2.98
C LYS A 141 9.92 56.67 4.28
N ILE A 142 10.42 57.85 4.66
CA ILE A 142 11.29 58.04 5.83
C ILE A 142 10.68 57.57 7.15
N THR A 143 9.35 57.42 7.24
CA THR A 143 8.62 56.90 8.41
C THR A 143 8.40 55.38 8.36
N SER A 144 8.71 54.72 7.25
CA SER A 144 8.50 53.27 7.06
C SER A 144 9.67 52.44 7.60
N LYS A 145 9.40 51.20 8.03
CA LYS A 145 10.44 50.19 8.31
C LYS A 145 11.28 49.82 7.08
N ASN A 146 10.74 50.07 5.87
CA ASN A 146 11.36 49.79 4.57
C ASN A 146 11.46 51.08 3.71
N PRO A 147 12.39 51.99 4.00
CA PRO A 147 12.60 53.20 3.21
C PRO A 147 13.20 52.90 1.82
N ASP A 148 12.83 53.70 0.83
CA ASP A 148 13.39 53.70 -0.52
C ASP A 148 14.59 54.67 -0.58
N TYR A 149 15.68 54.28 -1.21
CA TYR A 149 16.89 55.09 -1.36
C TYR A 149 17.29 55.26 -2.82
N SER A 150 17.88 56.40 -3.16
CA SER A 150 18.49 56.62 -4.47
C SER A 150 19.73 57.50 -4.42
N LEU A 151 20.71 57.18 -5.25
CA LEU A 151 21.84 58.02 -5.62
C LEU A 151 21.76 58.26 -7.12
N ARG A 152 21.65 59.51 -7.56
CA ARG A 152 21.62 59.87 -8.99
C ARG A 152 22.66 60.94 -9.30
N THR A 153 23.23 60.89 -10.49
CA THR A 153 24.20 61.86 -10.98
C THR A 153 23.91 62.22 -12.43
N LEU A 154 24.09 63.48 -12.78
CA LEU A 154 23.95 64.02 -14.13
C LEU A 154 25.25 64.72 -14.47
N GLN A 155 25.88 64.28 -15.55
CA GLN A 155 27.15 64.77 -16.02
C GLN A 155 27.00 65.31 -17.43
N PRO A 156 27.42 66.55 -17.71
CA PRO A 156 27.47 67.07 -19.07
C PRO A 156 28.50 66.30 -19.89
N LEU A 157 28.15 65.94 -21.13
CA LEU A 157 29.09 65.38 -22.11
C LEU A 157 29.65 66.45 -23.03
N THR A 158 28.94 67.57 -23.18
CA THR A 158 29.41 68.77 -23.85
C THR A 158 29.86 69.78 -22.79
N PRO A 159 31.07 70.36 -22.88
CA PRO A 159 31.42 71.54 -22.10
C PRO A 159 30.33 72.60 -22.27
N PHE A 160 29.85 73.16 -21.18
CA PHE A 160 28.83 74.20 -21.18
C PHE A 160 29.26 75.31 -20.22
N ASP A 161 28.99 76.55 -20.60
CA ASP A 161 29.05 77.75 -19.77
C ASP A 161 27.62 78.27 -19.54
N ASP A 162 27.49 79.38 -18.81
CA ASP A 162 26.18 79.96 -18.49
C ASP A 162 25.43 80.48 -19.73
N ASP A 163 26.10 80.58 -20.90
CA ASP A 163 25.55 81.03 -22.18
C ASP A 163 25.17 79.87 -23.12
N ALA A 164 25.34 78.62 -22.68
CA ALA A 164 25.07 77.45 -23.50
C ALA A 164 23.57 77.36 -23.90
N THR A 165 23.33 77.14 -25.19
CA THR A 165 21.97 76.97 -25.75
C THR A 165 21.60 75.50 -25.97
N GLU A 166 22.55 74.59 -25.82
CA GLU A 166 22.36 73.15 -25.99
C GLU A 166 23.17 72.39 -24.93
N LEU A 167 22.61 71.30 -24.41
CA LEU A 167 23.25 70.45 -23.43
C LEU A 167 23.05 68.99 -23.79
N THR A 168 24.14 68.29 -24.06
CA THR A 168 24.15 66.82 -24.09
C THR A 168 24.68 66.31 -22.77
N PHE A 169 23.96 65.39 -22.13
CA PHE A 169 24.32 64.89 -20.81
C PHE A 169 24.12 63.38 -20.70
N VAL A 170 24.88 62.77 -19.79
CA VAL A 170 24.65 61.42 -19.31
C VAL A 170 24.08 61.49 -17.90
N GLN A 171 23.08 60.67 -17.61
CA GLN A 171 22.50 60.54 -16.29
C GLN A 171 22.56 59.08 -15.85
N ALA A 172 23.10 58.86 -14.64
CA ALA A 172 23.13 57.55 -14.02
C ALA A 172 22.42 57.60 -12.66
N GLN A 173 21.72 56.52 -12.31
CA GLN A 173 21.07 56.38 -11.01
C GLN A 173 21.19 54.96 -10.50
N LEU A 174 21.52 54.83 -9.22
CA LEU A 174 21.35 53.61 -8.43
C LEU A 174 20.25 53.83 -7.42
N SER A 175 19.28 52.93 -7.35
CA SER A 175 18.21 52.98 -6.36
C SER A 175 18.00 51.64 -5.69
N SER A 176 17.58 51.66 -4.43
CA SER A 176 17.26 50.49 -3.64
C SER A 176 15.94 50.72 -2.92
N GLY A 177 14.93 49.91 -3.18
CA GLY A 177 13.61 50.16 -2.62
C GLY A 177 12.72 48.93 -2.61
N GLU A 178 11.56 49.06 -1.97
CA GLU A 178 10.59 47.97 -1.91
C GLU A 178 9.79 47.90 -3.22
N ASN A 179 9.69 46.69 -3.77
CA ASN A 179 8.82 46.34 -4.89
C ASN A 179 8.14 45.00 -4.58
N PHE A 180 6.82 45.02 -4.31
CA PHE A 180 6.03 43.86 -3.86
C PHE A 180 6.64 43.08 -2.68
N GLY A 181 6.92 43.76 -1.55
CA GLY A 181 7.48 43.15 -0.34
C GLY A 181 8.98 42.81 -0.41
N ASP A 182 9.57 42.86 -1.61
CA ASP A 182 10.99 42.59 -1.83
C ASP A 182 11.83 43.86 -1.95
N ARG A 183 12.98 43.88 -1.30
CA ARG A 183 14.02 44.89 -1.53
C ARG A 183 14.68 44.63 -2.89
N ARG A 184 14.72 45.64 -3.77
CA ARG A 184 15.30 45.55 -5.12
C ARG A 184 16.22 46.70 -5.42
N ASN A 185 17.28 46.42 -6.18
CA ASN A 185 18.23 47.43 -6.64
C ASN A 185 18.04 47.65 -8.14
N THR A 186 17.83 48.90 -8.54
CA THR A 186 17.68 49.29 -9.95
C THR A 186 18.78 50.26 -10.34
N PHE A 187 19.46 49.95 -11.42
CA PHE A 187 20.42 50.80 -12.10
C PHE A 187 19.74 51.42 -13.34
N ASN A 188 19.89 52.73 -13.50
CA ASN A 188 19.38 53.47 -14.66
C ASN A 188 20.56 54.19 -15.30
N LEU A 189 20.71 54.07 -16.62
CA LEU A 189 21.69 54.81 -17.40
C LEU A 189 20.97 55.43 -18.59
N GLY A 190 21.15 56.72 -18.79
CA GLY A 190 20.54 57.42 -19.91
C GLY A 190 21.40 58.52 -20.46
N VAL A 191 21.08 58.88 -21.70
CA VAL A 191 21.61 60.03 -22.41
C VAL A 191 20.46 60.97 -22.71
N GLY A 192 20.70 62.27 -22.55
CA GLY A 192 19.71 63.29 -22.84
C GLY A 192 20.32 64.43 -23.64
N TYR A 193 19.45 65.10 -24.37
CA TYR A 193 19.74 66.33 -25.09
C TYR A 193 18.68 67.36 -24.75
N ARG A 194 19.12 68.55 -24.36
CA ARG A 194 18.27 69.71 -24.07
C ARG A 194 18.68 70.88 -24.94
N GLN A 195 17.70 71.62 -25.40
CA GLN A 195 17.88 72.83 -26.18
C GLN A 195 17.09 73.98 -25.55
N LEU A 196 17.75 75.11 -25.43
CA LEU A 196 17.17 76.37 -25.01
C LEU A 196 16.37 76.97 -26.17
N LEU A 197 15.10 77.28 -25.91
CA LEU A 197 14.17 77.85 -26.88
C LEU A 197 13.74 79.25 -26.42
N GLU A 198 13.11 80.00 -27.31
CA GLU A 198 12.49 81.30 -26.99
C GLU A 198 13.46 82.26 -26.26
N GLN A 199 14.71 82.36 -26.74
CA GLN A 199 15.74 83.23 -26.16
C GLN A 199 15.99 82.99 -24.65
N GLY A 200 15.88 81.74 -24.18
CA GLY A 200 16.13 81.41 -22.77
C GLY A 200 14.88 81.22 -21.93
N GLN A 201 13.68 81.37 -22.48
CA GLN A 201 12.44 81.27 -21.71
C GLN A 201 11.94 79.83 -21.50
N SER A 202 12.41 78.87 -22.31
CA SER A 202 12.03 77.47 -22.18
C SER A 202 13.13 76.51 -22.60
N ILE A 203 13.09 75.28 -22.10
CA ILE A 203 13.94 74.17 -22.54
C ILE A 203 13.03 73.09 -23.14
N ALA A 204 13.38 72.61 -24.32
CA ALA A 204 12.85 71.36 -24.85
C ALA A 204 13.94 70.28 -24.78
N GLY A 205 13.57 69.08 -24.35
CA GLY A 205 14.51 67.98 -24.21
C GLY A 205 13.97 66.65 -24.73
N ILE A 206 14.91 65.79 -25.12
CA ILE A 206 14.66 64.38 -25.39
C ILE A 206 15.67 63.54 -24.61
N ASN A 207 15.21 62.42 -24.06
CA ASN A 207 16.07 61.52 -23.31
C ASN A 207 15.78 60.06 -23.64
N LEU A 208 16.83 59.24 -23.53
CA LEU A 208 16.80 57.79 -23.71
C LEU A 208 17.42 57.14 -22.49
N PHE A 209 16.74 56.15 -21.90
CA PHE A 209 17.26 55.41 -20.75
C PHE A 209 17.17 53.91 -20.96
N ALA A 210 18.17 53.21 -20.43
CA ALA A 210 18.14 51.78 -20.15
C ALA A 210 18.15 51.57 -18.63
N ASP A 211 17.21 50.76 -18.16
CA ASP A 211 17.06 50.39 -16.77
C ASP A 211 17.35 48.90 -16.60
N TYR A 212 18.05 48.54 -15.54
CA TYR A 212 18.31 47.17 -15.14
C TYR A 212 18.03 46.97 -13.66
N GLU A 213 17.21 45.99 -13.32
CA GLU A 213 16.91 45.65 -11.93
C GLU A 213 17.59 44.33 -11.56
N SER A 214 18.47 44.35 -10.55
CA SER A 214 19.46 43.29 -10.35
C SER A 214 18.87 41.98 -9.80
N LYS A 215 17.78 42.04 -9.03
CA LYS A 215 17.20 40.85 -8.37
C LYS A 215 16.35 40.07 -9.36
N SER A 216 15.51 40.76 -10.12
CA SER A 216 14.71 40.15 -11.19
C SER A 216 15.46 39.96 -12.50
N LYS A 217 16.57 40.67 -12.67
CA LYS A 217 17.30 40.79 -13.94
C LYS A 217 16.46 41.44 -15.05
N HIS A 218 15.34 42.10 -14.75
CA HIS A 218 14.52 42.76 -15.78
C HIS A 218 15.26 43.95 -16.39
N LYS A 219 15.02 44.15 -17.69
CA LYS A 219 15.56 45.25 -18.49
C LYS A 219 14.39 46.06 -19.04
N ARG A 220 14.51 47.38 -19.02
CA ARG A 220 13.50 48.29 -19.56
C ARG A 220 14.17 49.45 -20.29
N GLY A 221 13.60 49.86 -21.41
CA GLY A 221 13.97 51.06 -22.15
C GLY A 221 12.95 52.16 -21.93
N SER A 222 13.36 53.41 -22.03
CA SER A 222 12.40 54.51 -22.11
C SER A 222 12.85 55.62 -23.04
N VAL A 223 11.86 56.29 -23.63
CA VAL A 223 12.02 57.55 -24.36
C VAL A 223 11.22 58.61 -23.60
N GLY A 224 11.85 59.74 -23.31
CA GLY A 224 11.22 60.87 -22.63
C GLY A 224 11.29 62.15 -23.46
N LEU A 225 10.24 62.95 -23.38
CA LEU A 225 10.18 64.32 -23.87
C LEU A 225 10.01 65.27 -22.69
N GLU A 226 10.73 66.38 -22.73
CA GLU A 226 10.77 67.39 -21.67
C GLU A 226 10.39 68.75 -22.25
N TYR A 227 9.56 69.49 -21.54
CA TYR A 227 9.34 70.91 -21.77
C TYR A 227 9.38 71.63 -20.43
N GLN A 228 10.34 72.54 -20.26
CA GLN A 228 10.58 73.24 -19.01
C GLN A 228 10.48 74.75 -19.24
N ARG A 229 9.88 75.44 -18.28
CA ARG A 229 9.86 76.88 -18.13
C ARG A 229 10.21 77.21 -16.69
N ALA A 230 10.54 78.47 -16.42
CA ALA A 230 11.00 78.89 -15.10
C ALA A 230 9.98 78.59 -13.97
N ASN A 231 8.69 78.52 -14.29
CA ASN A 231 7.61 78.28 -13.34
C ASN A 231 6.94 76.90 -13.46
N PHE A 232 7.14 76.14 -14.54
CA PHE A 232 6.59 74.80 -14.67
C PHE A 232 7.40 73.89 -15.60
N ASN A 233 7.36 72.59 -15.32
CA ASN A 233 7.97 71.54 -16.11
C ASN A 233 6.92 70.47 -16.44
N LEU A 234 6.95 70.01 -17.69
CA LEU A 234 6.17 68.89 -18.19
C LEU A 234 7.12 67.83 -18.73
N ASN A 235 6.95 66.60 -18.28
CA ASN A 235 7.71 65.44 -18.75
C ASN A 235 6.74 64.36 -19.19
N VAL A 236 6.95 63.81 -20.38
CA VAL A 236 6.17 62.70 -20.91
C VAL A 236 7.14 61.57 -21.21
N ASN A 237 6.98 60.44 -20.53
CA ASN A 237 7.87 59.31 -20.68
C ASN A 237 7.09 58.09 -21.13
N LYS A 238 7.61 57.38 -22.14
CA LYS A 238 7.10 56.06 -22.55
C LYS A 238 8.12 54.99 -22.23
N TYR A 239 7.65 53.89 -21.67
CA TYR A 239 8.44 52.78 -21.16
C TYR A 239 8.14 51.51 -21.94
N PHE A 240 9.20 50.78 -22.26
CA PHE A 240 9.13 49.56 -23.04
C PHE A 240 9.94 48.46 -22.34
N PRO A 241 9.37 47.27 -22.09
CA PRO A 241 10.14 46.15 -21.59
C PRO A 241 11.17 45.71 -22.65
N LEU A 242 12.40 45.44 -22.20
CA LEU A 242 13.50 44.92 -23.04
C LEU A 242 13.91 43.50 -22.64
N SER A 243 13.29 42.95 -21.60
CA SER A 243 13.48 41.57 -21.15
C SER A 243 12.14 40.89 -21.09
N ASP A 244 12.12 39.60 -21.40
CA ASP A 244 10.94 38.77 -21.24
C ASP A 244 10.53 38.63 -19.76
N LYS A 245 9.34 38.08 -19.55
CA LYS A 245 8.86 37.60 -18.26
C LYS A 245 9.84 36.63 -17.61
N LYS A 246 9.95 36.68 -16.28
CA LYS A 246 10.92 35.91 -15.50
C LYS A 246 10.28 35.24 -14.30
N VAL A 247 10.65 33.98 -14.07
CA VAL A 247 10.27 33.22 -12.89
C VAL A 247 11.18 33.63 -11.72
N ILE A 248 10.58 34.20 -10.67
CA ILE A 248 11.26 34.69 -9.47
C ILE A 248 10.52 34.16 -8.24
N GLY A 249 11.11 33.16 -7.59
CA GLY A 249 10.43 32.40 -6.54
C GLY A 249 9.15 31.76 -7.08
N ASN A 250 8.04 31.94 -6.37
CA ASN A 250 6.73 31.39 -6.73
C ASN A 250 5.94 32.32 -7.68
N ASN A 251 6.56 33.32 -8.31
CA ASN A 251 5.89 34.29 -9.18
C ASN A 251 6.53 34.32 -10.58
N THR A 252 5.71 34.49 -11.62
CA THR A 252 6.16 35.00 -12.92
C THR A 252 6.02 36.49 -12.83
N GLU A 253 7.11 37.19 -13.05
CA GLU A 253 7.13 38.64 -13.13
C GLU A 253 7.26 39.07 -14.58
N ASP A 254 6.37 39.97 -15.01
CA ASP A 254 6.40 40.55 -16.34
C ASP A 254 6.67 42.07 -16.24
N PRO A 255 7.74 42.61 -16.87
CA PRO A 255 8.00 44.04 -16.86
C PRO A 255 6.98 44.78 -17.74
N LEU A 256 6.30 45.76 -17.18
CA LEU A 256 5.18 46.41 -17.87
C LEU A 256 5.65 47.53 -18.80
N ALA A 257 5.03 47.55 -19.99
CA ALA A 257 4.99 48.74 -20.82
C ALA A 257 4.07 49.79 -20.18
N GLY A 258 4.26 51.05 -20.55
CA GLY A 258 3.38 52.10 -20.08
C GLY A 258 3.91 53.48 -20.36
N TYR A 259 3.26 54.48 -19.79
CA TYR A 259 3.68 55.86 -19.87
C TYR A 259 3.33 56.63 -18.61
N ASP A 260 4.09 57.69 -18.35
CA ASP A 260 3.75 58.69 -17.36
C ASP A 260 3.79 60.10 -17.95
N VAL A 261 2.96 60.97 -17.38
CA VAL A 261 2.96 62.40 -17.60
C VAL A 261 3.17 63.04 -16.25
N LYS A 262 4.27 63.77 -16.10
CA LYS A 262 4.65 64.47 -14.88
C LYS A 262 4.62 65.96 -15.10
N PHE A 263 3.84 66.63 -14.28
CA PHE A 263 3.79 68.07 -14.16
C PHE A 263 4.41 68.48 -12.83
N SER A 264 5.26 69.49 -12.86
CA SER A 264 5.69 70.18 -11.65
C SER A 264 5.67 71.68 -11.86
N GLY A 265 5.16 72.45 -10.92
CA GLY A 265 5.11 73.90 -11.02
C GLY A 265 5.39 74.57 -9.69
N GLN A 266 6.01 75.75 -9.73
CA GLN A 266 6.17 76.60 -8.54
C GLN A 266 4.79 76.99 -8.01
N VAL A 267 4.61 76.97 -6.68
CA VAL A 267 3.35 77.44 -6.08
C VAL A 267 3.26 78.97 -6.23
N PRO A 268 2.13 79.53 -6.68
CA PRO A 268 1.96 80.98 -6.75
C PRO A 268 2.31 81.64 -5.42
N TYR A 269 3.10 82.72 -5.48
CA TYR A 269 3.61 83.50 -4.34
C TYR A 269 4.56 82.75 -3.37
N LEU A 270 4.79 81.45 -3.51
CA LEU A 270 5.68 80.68 -2.63
C LEU A 270 6.89 80.14 -3.42
N PRO A 271 7.99 80.91 -3.54
CA PRO A 271 9.15 80.52 -4.35
C PRO A 271 9.88 79.28 -3.85
N TRP A 272 9.70 78.95 -2.58
CA TRP A 272 10.28 77.78 -1.93
C TRP A 272 9.44 76.51 -2.06
N ALA A 273 8.26 76.56 -2.71
CA ALA A 273 7.37 75.41 -2.84
C ALA A 273 7.08 75.06 -4.31
N LYS A 274 7.08 73.77 -4.62
CA LYS A 274 6.66 73.21 -5.92
C LYS A 274 5.54 72.20 -5.73
N VAL A 275 4.48 72.32 -6.53
CA VAL A 275 3.45 71.28 -6.66
C VAL A 275 3.91 70.28 -7.70
N LYS A 276 3.69 68.99 -7.44
CA LYS A 276 3.97 67.90 -8.38
C LYS A 276 2.72 67.06 -8.57
N ALA A 277 2.36 66.82 -9.83
CA ALA A 277 1.28 65.95 -10.23
C ALA A 277 1.80 64.94 -11.26
N THR A 278 1.55 63.66 -11.04
CA THR A 278 1.89 62.61 -12.01
C THR A 278 0.66 61.81 -12.33
N ARG A 279 0.37 61.62 -13.62
CA ARG A 279 -0.58 60.61 -14.10
C ARG A 279 0.22 59.51 -14.77
N TYR A 280 -0.06 58.26 -14.43
CA TYR A 280 0.59 57.12 -15.09
C TYR A 280 -0.43 56.06 -15.50
N ILE A 281 -0.12 55.37 -16.59
CA ILE A 281 -0.80 54.15 -17.02
C ILE A 281 0.25 53.10 -17.33
N TRP A 282 0.15 51.95 -16.67
CA TRP A 282 0.92 50.76 -17.00
C TRP A 282 -0.01 49.75 -17.66
N ASP A 283 0.40 49.25 -18.81
CA ASP A 283 -0.36 48.28 -19.58
C ASP A 283 -0.23 46.93 -18.90
N GLY A 284 -1.33 46.46 -18.29
CA GLY A 284 -1.36 45.16 -17.64
C GLY A 284 -1.36 44.07 -18.71
N VAL A 285 -0.59 43.00 -18.49
CA VAL A 285 -0.51 41.89 -19.45
C VAL A 285 -1.60 40.87 -19.14
N ALA A 286 -1.72 40.47 -17.87
CA ALA A 286 -2.75 39.56 -17.40
C ALA A 286 -3.78 40.21 -16.46
N GLN A 287 -3.47 41.35 -15.83
CA GLN A 287 -4.42 42.13 -15.03
C GLN A 287 -4.87 43.39 -15.79
N PRO A 288 -5.96 44.05 -15.37
CA PRO A 288 -6.34 45.35 -15.94
C PRO A 288 -5.23 46.39 -15.80
N ASN A 289 -5.18 47.33 -16.74
CA ASN A 289 -4.18 48.41 -16.72
C ASN A 289 -4.17 49.15 -15.38
N VAL A 290 -2.96 49.37 -14.84
CA VAL A 290 -2.78 50.12 -13.60
C VAL A 290 -2.77 51.61 -13.93
N LYS A 291 -3.81 52.31 -13.46
CA LYS A 291 -4.01 53.75 -13.66
C LYS A 291 -3.91 54.42 -12.32
N GLY A 292 -2.96 55.35 -12.18
CA GLY A 292 -2.71 56.02 -10.92
C GLY A 292 -2.37 57.48 -11.05
N THR A 293 -2.53 58.20 -9.95
CA THR A 293 -2.20 59.61 -9.82
C THR A 293 -1.41 59.84 -8.55
N ILE A 294 -0.33 60.61 -8.66
CA ILE A 294 0.49 61.05 -7.54
C ILE A 294 0.34 62.55 -7.44
N PHE A 295 0.01 63.04 -6.25
CA PHE A 295 0.02 64.46 -5.92
C PHE A 295 1.02 64.69 -4.79
N GLY A 296 1.85 65.71 -4.91
CA GLY A 296 2.82 66.07 -3.88
C GLY A 296 3.17 67.54 -3.86
N ILE A 297 3.71 67.97 -2.73
CA ILE A 297 4.27 69.30 -2.49
C ILE A 297 5.72 69.10 -2.07
N GLU A 298 6.64 69.66 -2.85
CA GLU A 298 8.06 69.75 -2.53
C GLU A 298 8.34 71.12 -1.93
N VAL A 299 9.07 71.13 -0.84
CA VAL A 299 9.51 72.30 -0.08
C VAL A 299 11.04 72.33 -0.14
N GLN A 300 11.58 73.43 -0.64
CA GLN A 300 13.01 73.71 -0.59
C GLN A 300 13.36 74.21 0.82
N LEU A 301 14.28 73.50 1.47
CA LEU A 301 14.74 73.83 2.83
C LEU A 301 16.06 74.60 2.80
N SER A 302 16.90 74.33 1.79
CA SER A 302 18.12 75.08 1.45
C SER A 302 18.43 74.92 -0.04
N ASP A 303 19.52 75.49 -0.52
CA ASP A 303 19.96 75.31 -1.92
C ASP A 303 20.16 73.83 -2.29
N SER A 304 20.71 73.01 -1.38
CA SER A 304 20.90 71.58 -1.64
C SER A 304 19.83 70.66 -1.04
N VAL A 305 19.06 71.11 -0.04
CA VAL A 305 18.15 70.24 0.72
C VAL A 305 16.68 70.50 0.38
N ARG A 306 15.95 69.42 0.09
CA ARG A 306 14.51 69.46 -0.23
C ARG A 306 13.73 68.37 0.48
N MET A 307 12.49 68.68 0.82
CA MET A 307 11.54 67.73 1.41
C MET A 307 10.24 67.70 0.61
N GLU A 308 9.76 66.53 0.26
CA GLU A 308 8.51 66.34 -0.46
C GLU A 308 7.54 65.49 0.34
N PHE A 309 6.28 65.92 0.35
CA PHE A 309 5.16 65.19 0.94
C PHE A 309 4.14 64.92 -0.16
N GLY A 310 3.64 63.69 -0.25
CA GLY A 310 2.69 63.35 -1.29
C GLY A 310 1.83 62.15 -0.98
N SER A 311 0.83 61.96 -1.84
CA SER A 311 -0.05 60.81 -1.83
C SER A 311 -0.14 60.21 -3.23
N GLU A 312 -0.14 58.89 -3.27
CA GLU A 312 -0.34 58.07 -4.47
C GLU A 312 -1.66 57.34 -4.34
N ASP A 313 -2.51 57.48 -5.36
CA ASP A 313 -3.80 56.83 -5.46
C ASP A 313 -3.90 56.10 -6.81
N ASN A 314 -4.34 54.84 -6.81
CA ASN A 314 -4.48 54.07 -8.04
C ASN A 314 -5.58 53.01 -7.90
N ASN A 315 -5.94 52.42 -9.03
CA ASN A 315 -7.03 51.44 -9.12
C ASN A 315 -6.70 50.03 -8.59
N THR A 316 -5.50 49.79 -8.06
CA THR A 316 -5.07 48.44 -7.63
C THR A 316 -4.61 48.35 -6.18
N VAL A 317 -4.31 49.47 -5.52
CA VAL A 317 -3.94 49.52 -4.10
C VAL A 317 -4.59 50.71 -3.42
N GLU A 318 -4.85 50.56 -2.12
CA GLU A 318 -5.29 51.67 -1.28
C GLU A 318 -4.32 52.84 -1.33
N ARG A 319 -4.87 54.05 -1.18
CA ARG A 319 -4.14 55.31 -1.19
C ARG A 319 -2.99 55.30 -0.19
N LYS A 320 -1.78 55.61 -0.66
CA LYS A 320 -0.55 55.65 0.17
C LYS A 320 -0.05 57.07 0.31
N THR A 321 0.41 57.43 1.50
CA THR A 321 1.12 58.70 1.74
C THR A 321 2.62 58.44 1.86
N TYR A 322 3.43 59.43 1.51
CA TYR A 322 4.88 59.34 1.64
C TYR A 322 5.51 60.70 1.94
N ALA A 323 6.66 60.65 2.60
CA ALA A 323 7.60 61.76 2.69
C ALA A 323 8.93 61.37 2.04
N ARG A 324 9.57 62.31 1.35
CA ARG A 324 10.86 62.15 0.67
C ARG A 324 11.81 63.28 1.05
N PHE A 325 13.00 62.93 1.51
CA PHE A 325 14.11 63.84 1.76
C PHE A 325 15.11 63.71 0.61
N THR A 326 15.63 64.84 0.10
CA THR A 326 16.64 64.88 -0.98
C THR A 326 17.74 65.87 -0.63
N THR A 327 19.00 65.51 -0.89
CA THR A 327 20.17 66.39 -0.75
C THR A 327 21.04 66.34 -2.00
N ALA A 328 21.47 67.50 -2.50
CA ALA A 328 22.43 67.62 -3.62
C ALA A 328 23.89 67.64 -3.13
N LEU A 329 24.81 67.19 -3.98
CA LEU A 329 26.26 67.12 -3.78
C LEU A 329 27.00 67.60 -5.06
N PRO A 330 28.08 68.41 -4.93
CA PRO A 330 28.53 69.04 -3.69
C PRO A 330 27.46 69.97 -3.11
N LEU A 331 27.53 70.19 -1.78
CA LEU A 331 26.66 71.17 -1.14
C LEU A 331 27.00 72.56 -1.68
N SER A 332 26.00 73.44 -1.81
CA SER A 332 26.20 74.83 -2.25
C SER A 332 27.26 75.52 -1.38
N ASP A 333 28.17 76.28 -2.00
CA ASP A 333 29.11 77.14 -1.27
C ASP A 333 28.38 78.23 -0.45
N HIS A 334 27.09 78.44 -0.72
CA HIS A 334 26.18 79.36 -0.04
C HIS A 334 25.03 78.64 0.71
N GLU A 335 25.27 77.43 1.25
CA GLU A 335 24.26 76.71 2.03
C GLU A 335 23.68 77.56 3.18
N SER A 336 22.44 78.01 2.99
CA SER A 336 21.64 78.73 3.98
C SER A 336 20.21 78.22 3.94
N MET A 337 19.51 78.30 5.08
CA MET A 337 18.10 77.91 5.15
C MET A 337 17.27 78.82 4.25
N THR A 338 16.35 78.22 3.51
CA THR A 338 15.41 78.94 2.66
C THR A 338 14.57 79.90 3.50
N ASN A 339 14.51 81.16 3.09
CA ASN A 339 13.59 82.13 3.70
C ASN A 339 12.16 81.82 3.24
N PHE A 340 11.34 81.24 4.13
CA PHE A 340 9.94 80.86 3.89
C PHE A 340 8.98 82.06 3.76
N SER A 341 9.42 83.11 3.07
CA SER A 341 8.63 84.32 2.81
C SER A 341 7.57 84.09 1.73
N ILE A 342 6.46 84.83 1.83
CA ILE A 342 5.43 84.92 0.79
C ILE A 342 5.80 86.07 -0.12
N SER A 343 6.02 85.78 -1.40
CA SER A 343 6.36 86.78 -2.42
C SER A 343 5.18 87.69 -2.73
N LYS A 344 5.46 88.95 -3.09
CA LYS A 344 4.45 89.89 -3.59
C LYS A 344 4.04 89.62 -5.05
N LYS A 345 4.85 88.86 -5.80
CA LYS A 345 4.61 88.53 -7.21
C LYS A 345 4.48 87.02 -7.38
N ALA A 346 3.42 86.58 -8.07
CA ALA A 346 3.30 85.17 -8.46
C ALA A 346 4.48 84.79 -9.37
N PHE A 347 5.12 83.65 -9.10
CA PHE A 347 6.28 83.14 -9.84
C PHE A 347 7.45 84.15 -9.89
N GLN A 348 7.94 84.61 -8.73
CA GLN A 348 8.99 85.64 -8.67
C GLN A 348 10.24 85.35 -9.54
N ASN A 349 10.54 84.08 -9.85
CA ASN A 349 11.69 83.63 -10.64
C ASN A 349 11.37 83.43 -12.14
N SER A 350 10.42 84.19 -12.72
CA SER A 350 9.64 83.77 -13.91
C SER A 350 10.27 83.81 -15.32
N ASN A 351 11.49 84.29 -15.55
CA ASN A 351 11.80 84.78 -16.92
C ASN A 351 12.76 83.92 -17.74
N ILE A 352 13.74 83.26 -17.14
CA ILE A 352 14.80 82.55 -17.87
C ILE A 352 15.06 81.21 -17.19
N VAL A 353 15.25 80.16 -17.99
CA VAL A 353 15.70 78.82 -17.56
C VAL A 353 17.18 78.64 -17.91
N ASN A 354 17.93 77.95 -17.05
CA ASN A 354 19.36 77.73 -17.25
C ASN A 354 19.66 76.24 -17.44
N LEU A 355 20.40 75.88 -18.50
CA LEU A 355 20.87 74.51 -18.73
C LEU A 355 21.87 74.05 -17.65
N GLY A 356 22.59 74.99 -17.04
CA GLY A 356 23.55 74.77 -15.96
C GLY A 356 22.94 74.41 -14.61
N ASP A 357 21.62 74.54 -14.43
CA ASP A 357 20.94 74.04 -13.23
C ASP A 357 20.97 72.50 -13.14
N LEU A 358 21.28 71.84 -14.27
CA LEU A 358 21.43 70.41 -14.43
C LEU A 358 20.26 69.65 -13.79
N GLU A 359 19.03 70.12 -14.02
CA GLU A 359 17.83 69.47 -13.50
C GLU A 359 17.78 68.00 -13.96
N PHE A 360 17.50 67.06 -13.05
CA PHE A 360 17.43 65.66 -13.41
C PHE A 360 16.21 65.37 -14.31
N VAL A 361 16.35 64.39 -15.20
CA VAL A 361 15.20 63.88 -15.97
C VAL A 361 14.14 63.34 -15.02
N GLU A 362 12.92 63.87 -15.12
CA GLU A 362 11.79 63.44 -14.31
C GLU A 362 11.05 62.28 -14.97
N ARG A 363 11.32 61.07 -14.47
CA ARG A 363 10.78 59.80 -14.97
C ARG A 363 10.53 58.80 -13.85
N SER A 364 9.74 57.76 -14.08
CA SER A 364 9.68 56.59 -13.20
C SER A 364 10.97 55.77 -13.33
N ASN A 365 11.87 55.87 -12.34
CA ASN A 365 13.17 55.16 -12.36
C ASN A 365 13.10 53.71 -11.87
N LYS A 366 11.99 53.28 -11.26
CA LYS A 366 11.75 51.88 -10.90
C LYS A 366 11.08 51.15 -12.05
N ILE A 367 11.53 49.93 -12.34
CA ILE A 367 10.85 49.03 -13.28
C ILE A 367 9.56 48.56 -12.60
N ARG A 368 8.41 48.89 -13.20
CA ARG A 368 7.11 48.36 -12.78
C ARG A 368 6.97 46.96 -13.37
N VAL A 369 6.57 46.03 -12.52
CA VAL A 369 6.35 44.64 -12.90
C VAL A 369 4.94 44.25 -12.51
N GLU A 370 4.34 43.35 -13.26
CA GLU A 370 3.18 42.58 -12.84
C GLU A 370 3.70 41.28 -12.24
N LYS A 371 3.43 41.06 -10.94
CA LYS A 371 3.63 39.75 -10.32
C LYS A 371 2.38 38.94 -10.56
N LEU A 372 2.49 37.92 -11.39
CA LEU A 372 1.54 36.82 -11.41
C LEU A 372 2.10 35.75 -10.50
N LEU A 373 1.29 35.21 -9.61
CA LEU A 373 1.65 33.96 -8.96
C LEU A 373 1.96 32.99 -10.11
N ASN A 374 3.18 32.44 -10.17
CA ASN A 374 3.40 31.24 -10.98
C ASN A 374 2.36 30.30 -10.49
N GLY A 375 1.45 29.91 -11.38
CA GLY A 375 0.13 29.44 -11.04
C GLY A 375 0.11 28.69 -9.72
N LEU A 376 -0.95 28.92 -8.94
CA LEU A 376 -1.54 27.78 -8.25
C LEU A 376 -1.39 26.58 -9.18
N PRO A 377 -0.59 25.54 -8.88
CA PRO A 377 -0.53 24.40 -9.77
C PRO A 377 -1.90 23.73 -9.68
N ILE A 378 -2.85 24.25 -10.44
CA ILE A 378 -4.13 23.64 -10.69
C ILE A 378 -3.84 22.76 -11.89
N ILE A 379 -3.61 21.50 -11.59
CA ILE A 379 -3.32 20.49 -12.60
C ILE A 379 -4.65 19.81 -12.87
N LEU A 380 -5.17 19.89 -14.09
CA LEU A 380 -6.19 18.95 -14.52
C LEU A 380 -5.47 17.73 -15.06
N GLY A 381 -5.20 16.78 -14.19
CA GLY A 381 -4.64 15.48 -14.54
C GLY A 381 -5.76 14.46 -14.52
N GLU A 382 -6.49 14.37 -15.63
CA GLU A 382 -7.31 13.19 -15.84
C GLU A 382 -6.43 12.08 -16.39
N TYR A 383 -6.43 10.93 -15.71
CA TYR A 383 -5.74 9.72 -16.18
C TYR A 383 -4.25 9.95 -16.48
N ASN A 384 -3.53 10.66 -15.61
CA ASN A 384 -2.07 10.81 -15.70
C ASN A 384 -1.53 11.43 -17.03
N ALA A 385 -2.41 11.84 -17.93
CA ALA A 385 -2.11 12.40 -19.23
C ALA A 385 -2.63 13.84 -19.25
N PRO A 386 -1.87 14.76 -19.87
CA PRO A 386 -2.31 16.13 -19.97
C PRO A 386 -3.62 16.20 -20.77
N THR A 387 -4.72 16.47 -20.08
CA THR A 387 -5.98 16.75 -20.74
C THR A 387 -5.85 18.10 -21.42
N VAL A 388 -6.01 18.17 -22.73
CA VAL A 388 -5.90 19.40 -23.52
C VAL A 388 -7.29 19.93 -23.87
N GLY A 389 -7.52 21.23 -23.64
CA GLY A 389 -8.75 21.91 -24.05
C GLY A 389 -9.97 21.75 -23.13
N ALA A 390 -9.83 21.14 -21.95
CA ALA A 390 -10.91 21.04 -20.97
C ALA A 390 -11.17 22.39 -20.31
N LYS A 391 -12.44 22.80 -20.20
CA LYS A 391 -12.81 24.07 -19.54
C LYS A 391 -13.01 23.84 -18.05
N CYS A 392 -12.15 24.44 -17.23
CA CYS A 392 -12.16 24.35 -15.78
C CYS A 392 -12.63 25.67 -15.14
N ILE A 393 -13.43 25.55 -14.07
CA ILE A 393 -13.94 26.67 -13.29
C ILE A 393 -13.69 26.39 -11.80
N LEU A 394 -13.13 27.36 -11.09
CA LEU A 394 -12.90 27.31 -9.64
C LEU A 394 -14.00 28.09 -8.92
N TYR A 395 -14.50 27.55 -7.80
CA TYR A 395 -15.55 28.15 -6.98
C TYR A 395 -15.11 28.28 -5.53
N ASN A 396 -15.56 29.34 -4.86
CA ASN A 396 -15.40 29.50 -3.41
C ASN A 396 -16.50 28.75 -2.62
N SER A 397 -16.44 28.86 -1.29
CA SER A 397 -17.39 28.24 -0.35
C SER A 397 -18.84 28.68 -0.52
N SER A 398 -19.09 29.82 -1.18
CA SER A 398 -20.42 30.34 -1.51
C SER A 398 -20.90 29.90 -2.89
N GLY A 399 -20.16 29.06 -3.60
CA GLY A 399 -20.47 28.62 -4.96
C GLY A 399 -20.25 29.71 -6.03
N VAL A 400 -19.52 30.78 -5.71
CA VAL A 400 -19.20 31.86 -6.67
C VAL A 400 -17.94 31.48 -7.44
N ALA A 401 -17.99 31.62 -8.77
CA ALA A 401 -16.84 31.35 -9.64
C ALA A 401 -15.73 32.40 -9.41
N LEU A 402 -14.54 31.92 -9.07
CA LEU A 402 -13.33 32.73 -8.85
C LEU A 402 -12.53 32.94 -10.14
N GLY A 403 -12.60 32.00 -11.08
CA GLY A 403 -11.91 32.07 -12.36
C GLY A 403 -12.20 30.84 -13.22
N ALA A 404 -12.00 30.99 -14.53
CA ALA A 404 -12.15 29.91 -15.50
C ALA A 404 -11.01 29.96 -16.53
N ALA A 405 -10.50 28.80 -16.91
CA ALA A 405 -9.55 28.67 -18.01
C ALA A 405 -9.65 27.28 -18.64
N SER A 406 -9.09 27.15 -19.84
CA SER A 406 -8.94 25.85 -20.49
C SER A 406 -7.57 25.26 -20.17
N THR A 407 -7.48 23.94 -20.13
CA THR A 407 -6.21 23.24 -19.93
C THR A 407 -5.27 23.40 -21.12
N GLY A 408 -3.99 23.66 -20.82
CA GLY A 408 -2.92 23.71 -21.81
C GLY A 408 -2.44 22.33 -22.27
N SER A 409 -1.40 22.31 -23.10
CA SER A 409 -0.81 21.07 -23.64
C SER A 409 -0.18 20.14 -22.58
N ASN A 410 0.06 20.66 -21.37
CA ASN A 410 0.56 19.92 -20.22
C ASN A 410 -0.52 19.65 -19.16
N GLY A 411 -1.81 19.80 -19.49
CA GLY A 411 -2.93 19.56 -18.57
C GLY A 411 -3.07 20.61 -17.47
N GLN A 412 -2.16 21.58 -17.40
CA GLN A 412 -2.24 22.63 -16.39
C GLN A 412 -3.29 23.67 -16.78
N VAL A 413 -4.03 24.10 -15.77
CA VAL A 413 -5.00 25.19 -15.87
C VAL A 413 -4.33 26.43 -15.30
N ASN A 414 -4.04 27.39 -16.17
CA ASN A 414 -3.63 28.71 -15.70
C ASN A 414 -4.88 29.60 -15.58
N LEU A 415 -5.45 29.68 -14.37
CA LEU A 415 -6.58 30.56 -14.11
C LEU A 415 -6.10 32.02 -14.12
N VAL A 416 -6.13 32.63 -15.30
CA VAL A 416 -5.81 34.06 -15.48
C VAL A 416 -6.86 34.90 -14.73
N GLY A 417 -6.40 35.82 -13.86
CA GLY A 417 -7.27 36.76 -13.15
C GLY A 417 -7.74 36.35 -11.75
N VAL A 418 -7.30 35.22 -11.19
CA VAL A 418 -7.59 34.87 -9.78
C VAL A 418 -6.64 35.63 -8.85
N THR A 419 -7.14 36.71 -8.24
CA THR A 419 -6.34 37.64 -7.41
C THR A 419 -6.30 37.29 -5.91
N SER A 420 -7.31 36.58 -5.41
CA SER A 420 -7.38 36.09 -4.02
C SER A 420 -8.35 34.93 -3.88
N ILE A 421 -7.94 33.84 -3.21
CA ILE A 421 -8.83 32.73 -2.83
C ILE A 421 -9.10 32.84 -1.33
N PRO A 422 -10.36 33.03 -0.89
CA PRO A 422 -10.69 33.05 0.53
C PRO A 422 -10.33 31.74 1.23
N ALA A 423 -9.98 31.80 2.51
CA ALA A 423 -9.88 30.59 3.33
C ALA A 423 -11.23 29.87 3.38
N GLY A 424 -11.22 28.53 3.36
CA GLY A 424 -12.41 27.69 3.42
C GLY A 424 -12.53 26.73 2.24
N LEU A 425 -13.73 26.22 2.01
CA LEU A 425 -14.01 25.27 0.93
C LEU A 425 -13.73 25.91 -0.43
N VAL A 426 -12.94 25.20 -1.24
CA VAL A 426 -12.71 25.52 -2.64
C VAL A 426 -13.07 24.29 -3.46
N THR A 427 -13.85 24.47 -4.53
CA THR A 427 -14.25 23.38 -5.43
C THR A 427 -13.90 23.73 -6.86
N MET A 428 -13.57 22.72 -7.66
CA MET A 428 -13.30 22.87 -9.09
C MET A 428 -14.23 21.98 -9.91
N THR A 429 -14.64 22.47 -11.08
CA THR A 429 -15.36 21.66 -12.07
C THR A 429 -14.69 21.79 -13.43
N CYS A 430 -14.45 20.69 -14.11
CA CYS A 430 -13.88 20.66 -15.46
C CYS A 430 -14.77 19.87 -16.41
N ARG A 431 -14.92 20.34 -17.64
CA ARG A 431 -15.79 19.74 -18.66
C ARG A 431 -15.11 19.71 -20.04
N GLY A 432 -15.27 18.61 -20.75
CA GLY A 432 -14.74 18.41 -22.10
C GLY A 432 -13.21 18.34 -22.14
N GLY A 433 -12.64 18.48 -23.34
CA GLY A 433 -11.21 18.26 -23.58
C GLY A 433 -10.89 16.84 -24.05
N THR A 434 -9.63 16.61 -24.37
CA THR A 434 -9.14 15.31 -24.84
C THR A 434 -7.78 15.01 -24.23
N TYR A 435 -7.49 13.74 -23.98
CA TYR A 435 -6.20 13.29 -23.48
C TYR A 435 -5.64 12.17 -24.35
N THR A 436 -4.35 11.87 -24.19
CA THR A 436 -3.77 10.64 -24.72
C THR A 436 -3.87 9.59 -23.64
N ASP A 437 -4.69 8.58 -23.88
CA ASP A 437 -4.92 7.49 -22.94
C ASP A 437 -3.62 6.69 -22.74
N GLU A 438 -3.11 6.73 -21.53
CA GLU A 438 -1.83 6.19 -21.10
C GLU A 438 -1.79 4.66 -21.08
N ALA A 439 -2.95 4.03 -20.95
CA ALA A 439 -3.07 2.58 -20.94
C ALA A 439 -3.19 2.02 -22.36
N THR A 440 -3.94 2.67 -23.25
CA THR A 440 -4.17 2.22 -24.62
C THR A 440 -3.21 2.81 -25.64
N GLN A 441 -2.56 3.93 -25.31
CA GLN A 441 -1.80 4.83 -26.19
C GLN A 441 -2.67 5.54 -27.24
N GLN A 442 -4.00 5.56 -27.05
CA GLN A 442 -4.91 6.22 -27.96
C GLN A 442 -4.87 7.73 -27.74
N SER A 443 -4.53 8.48 -28.79
CA SER A 443 -4.55 9.95 -28.75
C SER A 443 -5.97 10.48 -28.96
N ASN A 444 -6.25 11.68 -28.43
CA ASN A 444 -7.52 12.40 -28.56
C ASN A 444 -8.74 11.68 -27.94
N THR A 445 -8.52 10.88 -26.90
CA THR A 445 -9.61 10.24 -26.14
C THR A 445 -10.44 11.32 -25.44
N PRO A 446 -11.78 11.33 -25.59
CA PRO A 446 -12.64 12.30 -24.93
C PRO A 446 -12.61 12.11 -23.40
N THR A 447 -12.56 13.21 -22.67
CA THR A 447 -12.75 13.17 -21.21
C THR A 447 -14.22 12.93 -20.82
N PRO A 448 -14.48 12.43 -19.61
CA PRO A 448 -15.75 12.53 -18.91
C PRO A 448 -16.44 13.88 -19.04
N SER A 449 -17.77 13.80 -19.09
CA SER A 449 -18.66 14.96 -19.24
C SER A 449 -18.54 15.99 -18.11
N LEU A 450 -18.08 15.57 -16.92
CA LEU A 450 -17.84 16.41 -15.76
C LEU A 450 -16.87 15.75 -14.77
N MET A 451 -15.84 16.50 -14.38
CA MET A 451 -14.89 16.15 -13.33
C MET A 451 -14.85 17.21 -12.24
N ARG A 452 -14.80 16.79 -10.98
CA ARG A 452 -14.82 17.67 -9.81
C ARG A 452 -13.75 17.30 -8.80
N ALA A 453 -13.34 18.31 -8.06
CA ALA A 453 -12.44 18.20 -6.93
C ALA A 453 -12.82 19.24 -5.88
N ALA A 454 -12.54 18.95 -4.61
CA ALA A 454 -12.77 19.87 -3.52
C ALA A 454 -11.73 19.72 -2.40
N THR A 455 -11.40 20.83 -1.75
CA THR A 455 -10.45 20.89 -0.63
C THR A 455 -10.75 22.07 0.29
N ILE A 456 -10.16 22.07 1.49
CA ILE A 456 -10.21 23.20 2.43
C ILE A 456 -8.91 24.00 2.32
N TYR A 457 -9.00 25.21 1.78
CA TYR A 457 -7.86 26.10 1.62
C TYR A 457 -7.64 26.95 2.87
N SER A 458 -6.38 27.09 3.29
CA SER A 458 -6.00 27.86 4.48
C SER A 458 -6.08 29.37 4.30
N GLY A 459 -6.28 29.86 3.07
CA GLY A 459 -6.21 31.29 2.73
C GLY A 459 -4.79 31.81 2.49
N THR A 460 -3.77 30.97 2.65
CA THR A 460 -2.36 31.35 2.46
C THR A 460 -1.56 30.24 1.77
N GLY A 461 -0.57 30.61 0.95
CA GLY A 461 0.29 29.64 0.23
C GLY A 461 -0.32 29.14 -1.09
N PRO A 462 0.41 28.28 -1.83
CA PRO A 462 -0.11 27.72 -3.08
C PRO A 462 -1.27 26.75 -2.81
N LEU A 463 -2.37 26.94 -3.52
CA LEU A 463 -3.46 25.96 -3.68
C LEU A 463 -3.13 25.04 -4.87
N THR A 464 -2.96 23.76 -4.59
CA THR A 464 -2.93 22.71 -5.61
C THR A 464 -4.28 22.01 -5.58
N ILE A 465 -4.93 21.88 -6.74
CA ILE A 465 -6.14 21.07 -6.86
C ILE A 465 -6.07 20.25 -8.14
N LEU A 466 -6.01 18.94 -7.96
CA LEU A 466 -6.02 17.93 -9.01
C LEU A 466 -7.46 17.41 -9.17
N ALA A 467 -8.08 17.65 -10.32
CA ALA A 467 -9.28 16.89 -10.69
C ALA A 467 -8.88 15.64 -11.46
N SER A 468 -9.22 14.50 -10.88
CA SER A 468 -8.95 13.15 -11.37
C SER A 468 -10.12 12.22 -10.96
N PRO A 469 -10.20 10.99 -11.49
CA PRO A 469 -11.24 10.04 -11.09
C PRO A 469 -11.30 9.83 -9.57
N LEU A 470 -10.15 9.88 -8.89
CA LEU A 470 -10.07 9.74 -7.43
C LEU A 470 -10.72 10.92 -6.69
N SER A 471 -10.45 12.15 -7.13
CA SER A 471 -11.05 13.35 -6.52
C SER A 471 -12.55 13.45 -6.83
N GLU A 472 -12.99 12.98 -8.00
CA GLU A 472 -14.41 12.94 -8.37
C GLU A 472 -15.18 11.93 -7.50
N VAL A 473 -14.61 10.74 -7.26
CA VAL A 473 -15.20 9.75 -6.33
C VAL A 473 -15.35 10.35 -4.93
N ALA A 474 -14.30 10.97 -4.39
CA ALA A 474 -14.35 11.63 -3.08
C ALA A 474 -15.40 12.75 -3.04
N TYR A 475 -15.47 13.59 -4.08
CA TYR A 475 -16.47 14.64 -4.20
C TYR A 475 -17.90 14.07 -4.18
N GLN A 476 -18.15 13.02 -4.97
CA GLN A 476 -19.45 12.37 -5.04
C GLN A 476 -19.86 11.62 -3.76
N MET A 477 -18.90 11.23 -2.92
CA MET A 477 -19.15 10.58 -1.62
C MET A 477 -19.54 11.58 -0.53
N ALA A 478 -19.17 12.86 -0.65
CA ALA A 478 -19.43 13.89 0.35
C ALA A 478 -20.91 14.35 0.42
N ASP A 479 -21.75 13.83 -0.49
CA ASP A 479 -23.21 13.91 -0.55
C ASP A 479 -23.82 15.30 -0.25
N THR A 480 -24.03 15.66 1.03
CA THR A 480 -24.76 16.87 1.46
C THR A 480 -23.93 17.93 2.19
N ASN A 481 -22.76 17.61 2.77
CA ASN A 481 -21.91 18.60 3.47
C ASN A 481 -20.42 18.48 3.10
N ILE A 482 -20.13 18.85 1.86
CA ILE A 482 -18.80 18.79 1.25
C ILE A 482 -17.73 19.43 2.14
N ALA A 483 -17.99 20.59 2.74
CA ALA A 483 -17.01 21.30 3.56
C ALA A 483 -16.55 20.50 4.80
N LYS A 484 -17.42 19.68 5.36
CA LYS A 484 -17.13 18.90 6.56
C LYS A 484 -16.37 17.61 6.24
N ASP A 485 -16.78 16.93 5.18
CA ASP A 485 -16.40 15.53 4.96
C ASP A 485 -15.27 15.37 3.94
N ILE A 486 -15.03 16.36 3.07
CA ILE A 486 -14.13 16.19 1.92
C ILE A 486 -12.67 15.87 2.28
N VAL A 487 -12.14 16.43 3.37
CA VAL A 487 -10.75 16.16 3.80
C VAL A 487 -10.59 14.69 4.17
N LYS A 488 -11.56 14.15 4.92
CA LYS A 488 -11.56 12.75 5.32
C LYS A 488 -11.79 11.84 4.11
N LEU A 489 -12.76 12.18 3.25
CA LEU A 489 -13.10 11.36 2.08
C LEU A 489 -11.96 11.30 1.05
N ASN A 490 -11.22 12.39 0.86
CA ASN A 490 -10.01 12.37 0.03
C ASN A 490 -8.96 11.39 0.61
N ALA A 491 -8.81 11.33 1.93
CA ALA A 491 -7.91 10.38 2.58
C ALA A 491 -8.44 8.93 2.48
N ASP A 492 -9.73 8.71 2.73
CA ASP A 492 -10.36 7.38 2.67
C ASP A 492 -10.25 6.78 1.25
N VAL A 493 -10.46 7.60 0.21
CA VAL A 493 -10.24 7.18 -1.19
C VAL A 493 -8.78 6.84 -1.43
N ALA A 494 -7.83 7.67 -0.99
CA ALA A 494 -6.40 7.38 -1.14
C ALA A 494 -5.99 6.05 -0.47
N THR A 495 -6.55 5.76 0.71
CA THR A 495 -6.35 4.49 1.41
C THR A 495 -6.95 3.31 0.64
N ALA A 496 -8.17 3.43 0.13
CA ALA A 496 -8.85 2.35 -0.59
C ALA A 496 -8.07 1.87 -1.82
N PHE A 497 -7.37 2.78 -2.50
CA PHE A 497 -6.53 2.45 -3.66
C PHE A 497 -5.09 2.05 -3.30
N GLY A 498 -4.76 1.79 -2.03
CA GLY A 498 -3.42 1.32 -1.65
C GLY A 498 -2.30 2.32 -1.96
N VAL A 499 -2.63 3.62 -2.08
CA VAL A 499 -1.64 4.69 -2.24
C VAL A 499 -0.96 4.99 -0.88
N PHE A 500 -1.35 4.30 0.21
CA PHE A 500 -0.96 4.64 1.59
C PHE A 500 -0.12 3.66 2.43
N LEU A 501 0.99 4.21 2.96
CA LEU A 501 1.50 4.00 4.33
C LEU A 501 1.70 5.32 5.15
N ASN A 502 1.88 6.52 4.54
CA ASN A 502 1.94 7.87 5.20
C ASN A 502 1.26 9.11 4.50
N GLY A 503 0.00 9.47 4.78
CA GLY A 503 -0.60 10.82 4.51
C GLY A 503 -0.62 11.54 3.14
N VAL A 504 -0.41 10.92 1.97
CA VAL A 504 -0.51 11.55 0.62
C VAL A 504 -1.88 12.13 0.33
N ASP A 505 -1.83 13.36 -0.13
CA ASP A 505 -2.97 14.14 -0.57
C ASP A 505 -3.20 13.97 -2.09
N ILE A 506 -4.24 13.22 -2.46
CA ILE A 506 -4.62 12.98 -3.86
C ILE A 506 -5.08 14.24 -4.61
N ILE A 507 -5.37 15.34 -3.91
CA ILE A 507 -5.72 16.60 -4.55
C ILE A 507 -4.50 17.50 -4.81
N SER A 508 -3.34 17.21 -4.20
CA SER A 508 -2.12 18.01 -4.39
C SER A 508 -0.93 17.25 -4.97
N THR A 509 -0.94 15.91 -4.96
CA THR A 509 0.12 15.09 -5.55
C THR A 509 -0.01 15.06 -7.07
N ILE A 510 1.04 15.53 -7.74
CA ILE A 510 1.15 15.49 -9.20
C ILE A 510 1.53 14.07 -9.62
N PRO A 511 0.71 13.35 -10.39
CA PRO A 511 1.05 12.00 -10.85
C PRO A 511 2.21 12.03 -11.86
N SER A 512 3.11 11.06 -11.76
CA SER A 512 4.19 10.88 -12.73
C SER A 512 3.64 10.31 -14.03
N ASN A 513 3.80 11.05 -15.14
CA ASN A 513 3.33 10.64 -16.46
C ASN A 513 3.92 9.29 -16.87
N ALA A 514 3.06 8.30 -16.99
CA ALA A 514 3.48 6.95 -17.33
C ALA A 514 3.97 6.87 -18.79
N ASN A 515 3.47 7.72 -19.68
CA ASN A 515 3.89 7.74 -21.08
C ASN A 515 5.33 8.23 -21.28
N ASP A 516 5.92 8.91 -20.30
CA ASP A 516 7.26 9.51 -20.40
C ASP A 516 8.38 8.56 -19.92
N GLY A 517 8.07 7.34 -19.48
CA GLY A 517 9.06 6.32 -19.11
C GLY A 517 8.74 5.57 -17.81
N ALA A 518 9.78 5.04 -17.16
CA ALA A 518 9.63 4.31 -15.90
C ALA A 518 9.13 5.23 -14.79
N VAL A 519 8.07 4.81 -14.10
CA VAL A 519 7.47 5.56 -13.00
C VAL A 519 8.14 5.15 -11.68
N ALA A 520 8.63 6.12 -10.91
CA ALA A 520 9.31 5.87 -9.65
C ALA A 520 8.37 5.28 -8.57
N ASN A 521 8.93 4.55 -7.60
CA ASN A 521 8.16 4.04 -6.44
C ASN A 521 7.91 5.10 -5.36
N ASP A 522 7.63 6.33 -5.76
CA ASP A 522 7.30 7.45 -4.89
C ASP A 522 5.80 7.74 -4.96
N ASP A 523 5.34 8.73 -4.18
CA ASP A 523 3.92 9.06 -4.08
C ASP A 523 3.33 9.52 -5.42
N ALA A 524 4.10 10.32 -6.18
CA ALA A 524 3.74 10.75 -7.52
C ALA A 524 3.59 9.57 -8.48
N GLY A 525 4.51 8.60 -8.40
CA GLY A 525 4.45 7.41 -9.23
C GLY A 525 3.35 6.44 -8.86
N LYS A 526 3.04 6.28 -7.57
CA LYS A 526 1.90 5.45 -7.11
C LYS A 526 0.56 6.02 -7.55
N VAL A 527 0.39 7.34 -7.48
CA VAL A 527 -0.83 8.01 -7.97
C VAL A 527 -0.93 7.86 -9.50
N GLY A 528 0.16 8.12 -10.24
CA GLY A 528 0.18 7.95 -11.71
C GLY A 528 -0.12 6.52 -12.17
N ALA A 529 0.40 5.54 -11.43
CA ALA A 529 0.14 4.12 -11.64
C ALA A 529 -1.34 3.76 -11.41
N THR A 530 -1.95 4.30 -10.35
CA THR A 530 -3.36 4.07 -10.01
C THR A 530 -4.29 4.65 -11.08
N LEU A 531 -3.98 5.85 -11.58
CA LEU A 531 -4.76 6.49 -12.64
C LEU A 531 -4.72 5.68 -13.95
N ALA A 532 -3.55 5.16 -14.33
CA ALA A 532 -3.39 4.29 -15.51
C ALA A 532 -4.23 3.00 -15.42
N ILE A 533 -4.38 2.45 -14.21
CA ILE A 533 -5.23 1.28 -13.97
C ILE A 533 -6.70 1.63 -14.20
N ILE A 534 -7.19 2.76 -13.67
CA ILE A 534 -8.58 3.19 -13.84
C ILE A 534 -8.87 3.47 -15.33
N SER A 535 -7.91 4.07 -16.05
CA SER A 535 -7.97 4.31 -17.50
C SER A 535 -8.21 3.00 -18.26
N GLN A 536 -7.42 1.95 -17.96
CA GLN A 536 -7.61 0.63 -18.58
C GLN A 536 -8.94 -0.04 -18.21
N MET A 537 -9.45 0.15 -16.99
CA MET A 537 -10.76 -0.39 -16.60
C MET A 537 -11.88 0.15 -17.49
N ALA A 538 -11.79 1.41 -17.90
CA ALA A 538 -12.72 2.01 -18.85
C ALA A 538 -12.54 1.40 -20.25
N ALA A 539 -11.30 1.33 -20.73
CA ALA A 539 -10.97 0.82 -22.05
C ALA A 539 -11.34 -0.67 -22.26
N THR A 540 -11.13 -1.53 -21.26
CA THR A 540 -11.30 -2.99 -21.39
C THR A 540 -12.76 -3.41 -21.35
N ASN A 541 -13.58 -2.72 -20.57
CA ASN A 541 -14.98 -3.08 -20.36
C ASN A 541 -15.95 -2.35 -21.32
N GLY A 542 -15.43 -1.55 -22.26
CA GLY A 542 -16.26 -0.70 -23.13
C GLY A 542 -17.09 0.35 -22.39
N ASN A 543 -16.79 0.58 -21.11
CA ASN A 543 -17.49 1.50 -20.23
C ASN A 543 -16.97 2.93 -20.45
N SER A 544 -17.84 3.93 -20.29
CA SER A 544 -17.35 5.29 -20.22
C SER A 544 -16.56 5.49 -18.92
N ALA A 545 -15.61 6.42 -18.91
CA ALA A 545 -14.90 6.79 -17.69
C ALA A 545 -15.87 7.27 -16.57
N THR A 546 -17.07 7.75 -16.91
CA THR A 546 -18.12 8.09 -15.94
C THR A 546 -18.72 6.84 -15.27
N ASP A 547 -18.92 5.75 -16.02
CA ASP A 547 -19.47 4.50 -15.50
C ASP A 547 -18.49 3.83 -14.52
N VAL A 548 -17.19 3.87 -14.84
CA VAL A 548 -16.12 3.35 -13.97
C VAL A 548 -16.07 4.11 -12.65
N ILE A 549 -16.19 5.44 -12.66
CA ILE A 549 -16.28 6.26 -11.44
C ILE A 549 -17.48 5.83 -10.57
N GLY A 550 -18.63 5.55 -11.18
CA GLY A 550 -19.82 5.07 -10.47
C GLY A 550 -19.60 3.72 -9.77
N VAL A 551 -18.95 2.77 -10.47
CA VAL A 551 -18.59 1.46 -9.93
C VAL A 551 -17.61 1.58 -8.77
N LEU A 552 -16.54 2.38 -8.93
CA LEU A 552 -15.53 2.59 -7.89
C LEU A 552 -16.13 3.24 -6.64
N LYS A 553 -17.00 4.25 -6.81
CA LYS A 553 -17.73 4.88 -5.72
C LYS A 553 -18.57 3.87 -4.93
N ALA A 554 -19.33 3.03 -5.61
CA ALA A 554 -20.16 2.01 -4.97
C ALA A 554 -19.30 0.99 -4.20
N ALA A 555 -18.17 0.59 -4.78
CA ALA A 555 -17.29 -0.41 -4.18
C ALA A 555 -16.53 0.12 -2.95
N ILE A 556 -16.10 1.39 -2.94
CA ILE A 556 -15.51 2.02 -1.75
C ILE A 556 -16.56 2.20 -0.66
N LYS A 557 -17.76 2.69 -1.02
CA LYS A 557 -18.87 2.89 -0.06
C LYS A 557 -19.27 1.58 0.63
N ASN A 558 -19.29 0.49 -0.12
CA ASN A 558 -19.66 -0.84 0.39
C ASN A 558 -18.48 -1.64 0.95
N GLN A 559 -17.26 -1.06 0.99
CA GLN A 559 -16.02 -1.74 1.40
C GLN A 559 -15.75 -3.04 0.63
N THR A 560 -16.21 -3.12 -0.62
CA THR A 560 -16.05 -4.30 -1.48
C THR A 560 -14.85 -4.18 -2.43
N LEU A 561 -14.10 -3.08 -2.38
CA LEU A 561 -12.73 -3.02 -2.93
C LEU A 561 -11.89 -4.03 -2.13
N SER A 562 -11.78 -5.27 -2.60
CA SER A 562 -11.18 -6.37 -1.86
C SER A 562 -9.67 -6.15 -1.61
N GLY A 563 -9.10 -6.85 -0.62
CA GLY A 563 -7.65 -6.88 -0.38
C GLY A 563 -6.83 -7.33 -1.60
N GLU A 564 -7.47 -7.98 -2.58
CA GLU A 564 -6.87 -8.42 -3.84
C GLU A 564 -6.69 -7.27 -4.84
N PHE A 565 -7.60 -6.28 -4.86
CA PHE A 565 -7.43 -5.06 -5.66
C PHE A 565 -6.25 -4.22 -5.13
N SER A 566 -6.14 -4.10 -3.80
CA SER A 566 -4.97 -3.50 -3.13
C SER A 566 -3.69 -4.30 -3.42
N SER A 567 -3.77 -5.63 -3.51
CA SER A 567 -2.63 -6.50 -3.84
C SER A 567 -2.21 -6.41 -5.30
N ALA A 568 -3.17 -6.24 -6.23
CA ALA A 568 -2.92 -6.01 -7.65
C ALA A 568 -2.27 -4.65 -7.89
N ILE A 569 -2.74 -3.60 -7.20
CA ILE A 569 -2.09 -2.28 -7.19
C ILE A 569 -0.68 -2.38 -6.61
N SER A 570 -0.49 -3.11 -5.51
CA SER A 570 0.84 -3.33 -4.91
C SER A 570 1.79 -4.11 -5.84
N ALA A 571 1.27 -5.10 -6.58
CA ALA A 571 2.05 -5.87 -7.56
C ALA A 571 2.41 -5.03 -8.79
N PHE A 572 1.47 -4.21 -9.28
CA PHE A 572 1.72 -3.24 -10.35
C PHE A 572 2.78 -2.22 -9.93
N GLN A 573 2.65 -1.63 -8.74
CA GLN A 573 3.66 -0.74 -8.16
C GLN A 573 5.04 -1.43 -8.10
N ARG A 574 5.13 -2.69 -7.64
CA ARG A 574 6.38 -3.47 -7.63
C ARG A 574 6.97 -3.70 -9.03
N GLY A 575 6.16 -3.97 -10.04
CA GLY A 575 6.62 -4.18 -11.43
C GLY A 575 7.08 -2.89 -12.12
N VAL A 576 6.40 -1.78 -11.83
CA VAL A 576 6.70 -0.44 -12.34
C VAL A 576 7.97 0.15 -11.69
N SER A 577 8.20 -0.12 -10.41
CA SER A 577 9.37 0.35 -9.64
C SER A 577 10.72 -0.22 -10.11
N VAL A 578 10.72 -1.31 -10.89
CA VAL A 578 11.91 -2.14 -11.16
C VAL A 578 12.35 -2.08 -12.64
N ALA A 579 11.55 -1.51 -13.55
CA ALA A 579 11.81 -1.61 -14.99
C ALA A 579 12.78 -0.55 -15.52
N ALA A 580 14.09 -0.81 -15.37
CA ALA A 580 15.10 -0.30 -16.29
C ALA A 580 14.91 -0.98 -17.66
N GLY A 581 13.99 -0.43 -18.47
CA GLY A 581 13.80 -0.80 -19.87
C GLY A 581 12.81 -1.94 -20.16
N LYS A 582 11.84 -1.61 -21.02
CA LYS A 582 11.13 -2.51 -21.96
C LYS A 582 9.85 -3.28 -21.55
N THR A 583 8.91 -2.65 -20.85
CA THR A 583 7.47 -2.90 -21.11
C THR A 583 6.68 -1.60 -20.99
N SER A 584 5.81 -1.30 -21.96
CA SER A 584 4.91 -0.14 -21.89
C SER A 584 3.96 -0.29 -20.70
N ILE A 585 3.42 0.82 -20.16
CA ILE A 585 2.34 0.76 -19.16
C ILE A 585 1.18 -0.07 -19.69
N LYS A 586 0.83 0.04 -20.97
CA LYS A 586 -0.07 -0.92 -21.66
C LYS A 586 0.32 -2.37 -21.38
N GLY A 587 1.58 -2.77 -21.52
CA GLY A 587 2.05 -4.12 -21.22
C GLY A 587 2.00 -4.50 -19.74
N ASN A 588 2.27 -3.58 -18.80
CA ASN A 588 2.20 -3.87 -17.36
C ASN A 588 0.76 -3.84 -16.82
N VAL A 589 -0.06 -2.95 -17.35
CA VAL A 589 -1.48 -2.79 -17.06
C VAL A 589 -2.26 -3.91 -17.72
N ASN A 590 -1.98 -4.27 -18.98
CA ASN A 590 -2.43 -5.52 -19.57
C ASN A 590 -1.88 -6.71 -18.78
N ASN A 591 -0.61 -6.80 -18.39
CA ASN A 591 -0.17 -7.87 -17.46
C ASN A 591 -0.84 -7.84 -16.07
N VAL A 592 -1.62 -6.80 -15.73
CA VAL A 592 -2.45 -6.70 -14.51
C VAL A 592 -3.95 -6.93 -14.80
N PHE A 593 -4.43 -6.63 -16.03
CA PHE A 593 -5.81 -6.72 -16.55
C PHE A 593 -6.06 -7.84 -17.59
N ASP A 594 -5.12 -8.16 -18.48
CA ASP A 594 -4.82 -9.54 -18.94
C ASP A 594 -4.33 -10.39 -17.77
N ALA A 595 -4.10 -9.82 -16.58
CA ALA A 595 -4.17 -10.58 -15.36
C ALA A 595 -5.48 -10.36 -14.61
N LEU A 596 -6.56 -9.80 -15.13
CA LEU A 596 -7.92 -9.98 -14.58
C LEU A 596 -8.67 -10.95 -15.48
N VAL A 597 -8.79 -10.64 -16.77
CA VAL A 597 -9.23 -11.58 -17.81
C VAL A 597 -8.27 -12.75 -17.87
N GLY A 598 -6.95 -12.53 -17.88
CA GLY A 598 -5.99 -13.63 -17.83
C GLY A 598 -5.53 -14.04 -16.43
N ARG A 599 -5.91 -13.41 -15.28
CA ARG A 599 -5.89 -14.15 -13.99
C ARG A 599 -7.09 -15.06 -13.96
N ALA A 600 -8.26 -14.64 -14.42
CA ALA A 600 -9.42 -15.51 -14.52
C ALA A 600 -9.14 -16.66 -15.49
N ILE A 601 -8.68 -16.41 -16.72
CA ILE A 601 -8.25 -17.46 -17.66
C ILE A 601 -7.08 -18.26 -17.07
N ARG A 602 -6.06 -17.65 -16.45
CA ARG A 602 -4.95 -18.42 -15.83
C ARG A 602 -5.37 -19.22 -14.61
N LYS A 603 -6.30 -18.72 -13.81
CA LYS A 603 -6.87 -19.39 -12.62
C LYS A 603 -7.75 -20.55 -13.07
N ILE A 604 -8.63 -20.31 -14.04
CA ILE A 604 -9.44 -21.33 -14.72
C ILE A 604 -8.55 -22.35 -15.43
N SER A 605 -7.49 -21.95 -16.12
CA SER A 605 -6.60 -22.85 -16.86
C SER A 605 -5.65 -23.64 -15.97
N LEU A 606 -5.23 -23.07 -14.83
CA LEU A 606 -4.45 -23.74 -13.81
C LEU A 606 -5.30 -24.66 -12.94
N TYR A 607 -6.62 -24.43 -12.83
CA TYR A 607 -7.51 -25.26 -12.05
C TYR A 607 -7.60 -26.68 -12.63
N ASN A 608 -7.07 -27.65 -11.88
CA ASN A 608 -7.10 -29.07 -12.18
C ASN A 608 -7.89 -29.87 -11.11
N GLY A 609 -8.41 -29.19 -10.09
CA GLY A 609 -9.22 -29.75 -9.02
C GLY A 609 -8.43 -30.24 -7.80
N GLU A 610 -7.18 -29.81 -7.63
CA GLU A 610 -6.30 -30.20 -6.50
C GLU A 610 -6.37 -29.21 -5.32
N ASP A 611 -6.05 -29.66 -4.09
CA ASP A 611 -6.25 -28.90 -2.83
C ASP A 611 -5.50 -27.55 -2.75
N ASN A 612 -4.50 -27.32 -3.63
CA ASN A 612 -3.73 -26.09 -3.71
C ASN A 612 -3.95 -25.31 -5.01
N ASP A 613 -4.85 -25.78 -5.88
CA ASP A 613 -5.19 -25.09 -7.11
C ASP A 613 -6.01 -23.82 -6.81
N PRO A 614 -5.84 -22.76 -7.59
CA PRO A 614 -6.64 -21.56 -7.42
C PRO A 614 -8.08 -21.83 -7.94
N VAL A 615 -9.05 -21.93 -7.03
CA VAL A 615 -10.44 -22.33 -7.34
C VAL A 615 -11.20 -21.19 -8.05
N PRO A 616 -11.72 -21.39 -9.28
CA PRO A 616 -12.49 -20.37 -10.00
C PRO A 616 -13.82 -20.03 -9.30
N THR A 617 -14.23 -18.77 -9.35
CA THR A 617 -15.44 -18.21 -8.73
C THR A 617 -16.42 -17.72 -9.81
N VAL A 618 -17.67 -17.42 -9.43
CA VAL A 618 -18.64 -16.79 -10.36
C VAL A 618 -18.06 -15.52 -10.97
N GLN A 619 -17.38 -14.70 -10.15
CA GLN A 619 -16.76 -13.46 -10.63
C GLN A 619 -15.67 -13.74 -11.68
N ASP A 620 -14.86 -14.79 -11.52
CA ASP A 620 -13.84 -15.16 -12.53
C ASP A 620 -14.47 -15.48 -13.91
N TYR A 621 -15.68 -16.05 -13.95
CA TYR A 621 -16.39 -16.30 -15.22
C TYR A 621 -17.08 -15.04 -15.76
N VAL A 622 -17.59 -14.17 -14.89
CA VAL A 622 -18.14 -12.85 -15.27
C VAL A 622 -17.04 -11.96 -15.85
N ASP A 623 -15.85 -11.98 -15.26
CA ASP A 623 -14.67 -11.21 -15.67
C ASP A 623 -14.14 -11.59 -17.07
N ILE A 624 -14.57 -12.74 -17.63
CA ILE A 624 -14.24 -13.20 -18.99
C ILE A 624 -15.45 -13.21 -19.93
N ASP A 625 -16.51 -12.45 -19.61
CA ASP A 625 -17.76 -12.37 -20.38
C ASP A 625 -18.46 -13.74 -20.57
N ILE A 626 -18.56 -14.52 -19.49
CA ILE A 626 -19.36 -15.74 -19.45
C ILE A 626 -20.40 -15.68 -18.33
N GLY A 627 -21.40 -14.82 -18.52
CA GLY A 627 -22.54 -14.64 -17.59
C GLY A 627 -23.50 -15.83 -17.46
N SER A 628 -23.28 -16.94 -18.17
CA SER A 628 -24.07 -18.17 -18.00
C SER A 628 -23.74 -18.95 -16.73
N VAL A 629 -22.67 -18.57 -16.01
CA VAL A 629 -22.29 -19.19 -14.74
C VAL A 629 -22.86 -18.38 -13.59
N SER A 630 -23.69 -19.02 -12.78
CA SER A 630 -24.24 -18.53 -11.50
C SER A 630 -23.85 -19.46 -10.36
N ASP A 631 -24.08 -19.05 -9.10
CA ASP A 631 -23.78 -19.85 -7.90
C ASP A 631 -24.35 -21.28 -7.97
N GLY A 632 -25.57 -21.44 -8.52
CA GLY A 632 -26.22 -22.75 -8.69
C GLY A 632 -25.58 -23.66 -9.75
N SER A 633 -24.71 -23.11 -10.60
CA SER A 633 -24.03 -23.84 -11.69
C SER A 633 -22.50 -23.89 -11.54
N LEU A 634 -21.93 -23.05 -10.66
CA LEU A 634 -20.49 -22.85 -10.51
C LEU A 634 -19.74 -24.17 -10.27
N SER A 635 -20.22 -24.98 -9.32
CA SER A 635 -19.60 -26.25 -8.96
C SER A 635 -19.44 -27.18 -10.17
N LEU A 636 -20.50 -27.34 -10.97
CA LEU A 636 -20.46 -28.16 -12.18
C LEU A 636 -19.52 -27.59 -13.25
N LYS A 637 -19.52 -26.26 -13.46
CA LYS A 637 -18.65 -25.63 -14.45
C LYS A 637 -17.17 -25.74 -14.08
N ASN A 638 -16.83 -25.56 -12.80
CA ASN A 638 -15.48 -25.77 -12.29
C ASN A 638 -15.03 -27.22 -12.51
N LEU A 639 -15.90 -28.19 -12.23
CA LEU A 639 -15.59 -29.60 -12.47
C LEU A 639 -15.30 -29.90 -13.95
N ARG A 640 -16.06 -29.30 -14.89
CA ARG A 640 -15.79 -29.43 -16.34
C ARG A 640 -14.42 -28.86 -16.70
N ILE A 641 -14.04 -27.72 -16.13
CA ILE A 641 -12.72 -27.12 -16.32
C ILE A 641 -11.60 -28.00 -15.76
N ALA A 642 -11.80 -28.59 -14.58
CA ALA A 642 -10.81 -29.49 -13.95
C ALA A 642 -10.62 -30.81 -14.72
N ALA A 643 -11.63 -31.25 -15.49
CA ALA A 643 -11.60 -32.47 -16.29
C ALA A 643 -10.73 -32.34 -17.55
N GLU A 644 -10.66 -31.15 -18.18
CA GLU A 644 -9.73 -30.88 -19.27
C GLU A 644 -8.32 -30.68 -18.70
N LYS A 645 -7.41 -31.62 -19.00
CA LYS A 645 -6.03 -31.61 -18.48
C LYS A 645 -5.06 -30.87 -19.40
N ASP A 646 -5.43 -30.67 -20.66
CA ASP A 646 -4.64 -29.88 -21.61
C ASP A 646 -4.87 -28.39 -21.37
N ARG A 647 -3.86 -27.72 -20.82
CA ARG A 647 -3.91 -26.29 -20.50
C ARG A 647 -4.04 -25.42 -21.74
N THR A 648 -3.58 -25.89 -22.90
CA THR A 648 -3.67 -25.15 -24.17
C THR A 648 -5.09 -25.11 -24.74
N LYS A 649 -6.01 -25.89 -24.18
CA LYS A 649 -7.45 -25.86 -24.48
C LYS A 649 -8.25 -25.07 -23.45
N LYS A 650 -7.57 -24.41 -22.52
CA LYS A 650 -8.17 -23.61 -21.45
C LYS A 650 -7.58 -22.20 -21.43
N ASP A 651 -6.84 -21.81 -22.47
CA ASP A 651 -6.06 -20.56 -22.48
C ASP A 651 -6.78 -19.40 -23.17
N SER A 652 -8.00 -19.64 -23.65
CA SER A 652 -8.84 -18.62 -24.27
C SER A 652 -10.30 -18.66 -23.77
N VAL A 653 -10.96 -17.50 -23.83
CA VAL A 653 -12.38 -17.37 -23.49
C VAL A 653 -13.26 -18.29 -24.34
N ILE A 654 -12.92 -18.48 -25.62
CA ILE A 654 -13.68 -19.31 -26.55
C ILE A 654 -13.65 -20.78 -26.12
N GLU A 655 -12.48 -21.28 -25.76
CA GLU A 655 -12.32 -22.68 -25.35
C GLU A 655 -12.91 -22.93 -23.96
N ILE A 656 -12.70 -22.01 -23.01
CA ILE A 656 -13.35 -22.07 -21.70
C ILE A 656 -14.87 -22.10 -21.87
N ARG A 657 -15.43 -21.22 -22.74
CA ARG A 657 -16.86 -21.20 -23.06
C ARG A 657 -17.32 -22.51 -23.71
N HIS A 658 -16.48 -23.16 -24.51
CA HIS A 658 -16.79 -24.46 -25.09
C HIS A 658 -16.82 -25.57 -24.02
N ILE A 659 -15.80 -25.66 -23.18
CA ILE A 659 -15.67 -26.66 -22.11
C ILE A 659 -16.84 -26.56 -21.13
N ILE A 660 -17.18 -25.36 -20.67
CA ILE A 660 -18.24 -25.22 -19.67
C ILE A 660 -19.63 -25.46 -20.26
N ASN A 661 -19.84 -25.35 -21.57
CA ASN A 661 -21.17 -25.52 -22.18
C ASN A 661 -21.38 -26.91 -22.78
N PHE A 662 -20.31 -27.62 -23.11
CA PHE A 662 -20.39 -29.00 -23.58
C PHE A 662 -20.34 -29.99 -22.40
N GLN A 663 -21.01 -31.13 -22.53
CA GLN A 663 -20.88 -32.23 -21.56
C GLN A 663 -19.53 -32.91 -21.81
N SER A 664 -18.69 -32.98 -20.78
CA SER A 664 -17.43 -33.72 -20.84
C SER A 664 -17.75 -35.21 -21.01
N LYS A 665 -17.30 -35.83 -22.11
CA LYS A 665 -17.49 -37.27 -22.33
C LYS A 665 -16.47 -38.05 -21.49
N ALA A 666 -16.93 -38.80 -20.50
CA ALA A 666 -16.10 -39.71 -19.72
C ALA A 666 -16.60 -41.16 -19.85
N SER A 667 -15.73 -42.08 -20.28
CA SER A 667 -16.03 -43.50 -20.49
C SER A 667 -15.46 -44.36 -19.35
N PHE A 668 -15.96 -44.16 -18.13
CA PHE A 668 -15.54 -44.94 -16.97
C PHE A 668 -16.37 -46.22 -16.79
N LYS A 669 -15.81 -47.18 -16.05
CA LYS A 669 -16.37 -48.51 -15.79
C LYS A 669 -16.41 -48.80 -14.29
N ILE A 670 -17.46 -49.46 -13.83
CA ILE A 670 -17.53 -49.99 -12.47
C ILE A 670 -16.72 -51.28 -12.37
N ASN A 671 -15.70 -51.28 -11.52
CA ASN A 671 -14.98 -52.45 -11.06
C ASN A 671 -15.47 -52.82 -9.67
N LEU A 672 -16.31 -53.85 -9.62
CA LEU A 672 -16.67 -54.50 -8.37
C LEU A 672 -15.51 -55.41 -7.96
N ILE A 673 -15.03 -55.22 -6.73
CA ILE A 673 -14.18 -56.23 -6.10
C ILE A 673 -15.10 -57.43 -5.84
N ALA A 674 -14.80 -58.56 -6.49
CA ALA A 674 -15.67 -59.73 -6.49
C ALA A 674 -15.93 -60.23 -5.05
N VAL A 675 -17.09 -59.92 -4.51
CA VAL A 675 -17.71 -60.70 -3.43
C VAL A 675 -19.12 -61.02 -3.87
N ALA A 676 -19.24 -62.14 -4.58
CA ALA A 676 -20.48 -62.62 -5.16
C ALA A 676 -21.23 -63.58 -4.23
N SER A 677 -20.87 -63.65 -2.94
CA SER A 677 -21.58 -64.51 -1.99
C SER A 677 -21.57 -64.02 -0.56
N VAL A 678 -22.71 -64.14 0.11
CA VAL A 678 -22.87 -63.93 1.55
C VAL A 678 -23.37 -65.22 2.17
N PHE A 679 -22.91 -65.52 3.37
CA PHE A 679 -23.51 -66.56 4.17
C PHE A 679 -24.91 -66.14 4.65
N GLU A 680 -25.84 -67.08 4.75
CA GLU A 680 -27.21 -66.78 5.18
C GLU A 680 -27.30 -66.13 6.56
N ASN A 681 -28.43 -65.51 6.85
CA ASN A 681 -28.72 -64.77 8.09
C ASN A 681 -27.74 -63.64 8.43
N ILE A 682 -26.82 -63.34 7.50
CA ILE A 682 -25.89 -62.22 7.56
C ILE A 682 -26.32 -61.18 6.53
N VAL A 683 -26.36 -59.92 6.96
CA VAL A 683 -26.57 -58.79 6.06
C VAL A 683 -25.43 -58.73 5.06
N PHE A 684 -25.76 -58.79 3.77
CA PHE A 684 -24.75 -58.55 2.74
C PHE A 684 -24.47 -57.05 2.65
N THR A 685 -23.20 -56.70 2.62
CA THR A 685 -22.72 -55.36 2.28
C THR A 685 -21.56 -55.54 1.33
N SER A 686 -21.67 -54.97 0.13
CA SER A 686 -20.59 -55.02 -0.83
C SER A 686 -19.39 -54.20 -0.34
N PRO A 687 -18.16 -54.54 -0.74
CA PRO A 687 -17.09 -53.56 -0.72
C PRO A 687 -17.50 -52.30 -1.49
N THR A 688 -16.89 -51.17 -1.13
CA THR A 688 -17.03 -49.93 -1.90
C THR A 688 -16.56 -50.20 -3.34
N PRO A 689 -17.42 -50.06 -4.37
CA PRO A 689 -17.04 -50.28 -5.75
C PRO A 689 -15.96 -49.28 -6.16
N THR A 690 -15.03 -49.75 -7.00
CA THR A 690 -13.99 -48.90 -7.59
C THR A 690 -14.40 -48.54 -9.01
N LEU A 691 -13.95 -47.38 -9.49
CA LEU A 691 -14.20 -46.93 -10.86
C LEU A 691 -12.87 -46.86 -11.63
N THR A 692 -12.84 -47.42 -12.84
CA THR A 692 -11.68 -47.40 -13.74
C THR A 692 -12.04 -46.83 -15.11
N GLY A 693 -11.06 -46.65 -16.00
CA GLY A 693 -11.23 -45.91 -17.25
C GLY A 693 -11.05 -44.41 -17.03
N ASP A 694 -11.74 -43.60 -17.83
CA ASP A 694 -11.57 -42.15 -17.82
C ASP A 694 -11.80 -41.51 -16.44
N SER A 695 -11.20 -40.36 -16.23
CA SER A 695 -11.46 -39.52 -15.06
C SER A 695 -12.92 -39.04 -15.10
N ARG A 696 -13.64 -39.20 -13.98
CA ARG A 696 -15.04 -38.76 -13.85
C ARG A 696 -15.12 -37.27 -13.53
N VAL A 697 -16.25 -36.65 -13.84
CA VAL A 697 -16.48 -35.25 -13.51
C VAL A 697 -17.23 -35.13 -12.19
N GLY A 698 -16.53 -34.70 -11.14
CA GLY A 698 -17.11 -34.49 -9.81
C GLY A 698 -17.46 -35.75 -9.05
N ASP A 699 -18.32 -35.58 -8.04
CA ASP A 699 -18.79 -36.67 -7.20
C ASP A 699 -19.68 -37.63 -7.99
N ILE A 700 -19.63 -38.90 -7.57
CA ILE A 700 -20.45 -39.96 -8.14
C ILE A 700 -21.68 -40.15 -7.27
N THR A 701 -22.83 -40.03 -7.91
CA THR A 701 -24.10 -40.50 -7.35
C THR A 701 -24.35 -41.93 -7.81
N TRP A 702 -24.66 -42.79 -6.86
CA TRP A 702 -24.90 -44.21 -7.12
C TRP A 702 -26.39 -44.54 -7.04
N ALA A 703 -26.86 -45.32 -8.00
CA ALA A 703 -28.23 -45.81 -8.10
C ALA A 703 -28.25 -47.32 -8.42
N ILE A 704 -29.40 -47.95 -8.24
CA ILE A 704 -29.62 -49.36 -8.56
C ILE A 704 -30.81 -49.54 -9.51
N GLY A 705 -30.71 -50.54 -10.37
CA GLY A 705 -31.76 -51.05 -11.24
C GLY A 705 -31.66 -52.56 -11.38
N GLY A 706 -32.43 -53.14 -12.29
CA GLY A 706 -32.45 -54.59 -12.53
C GLY A 706 -33.59 -55.32 -11.81
N GLU A 707 -33.58 -56.64 -11.88
CA GLU A 707 -34.74 -57.48 -11.53
C GLU A 707 -35.02 -57.55 -10.03
N ASP A 708 -34.00 -57.73 -9.20
CA ASP A 708 -34.14 -57.80 -7.74
C ASP A 708 -33.80 -56.47 -7.06
N ALA A 709 -33.78 -55.35 -7.79
CA ALA A 709 -33.33 -54.06 -7.26
C ALA A 709 -34.05 -53.62 -5.98
N ASN A 710 -35.35 -53.95 -5.84
CA ASN A 710 -36.14 -53.66 -4.64
C ASN A 710 -35.74 -54.48 -3.39
N LYS A 711 -34.87 -55.47 -3.54
CA LYS A 711 -34.30 -56.29 -2.47
C LYS A 711 -32.99 -55.71 -1.92
N PHE A 712 -32.43 -54.70 -2.58
CA PHE A 712 -31.19 -54.04 -2.23
C PHE A 712 -31.43 -52.57 -1.86
N THR A 713 -30.46 -52.02 -1.13
CA THR A 713 -30.30 -50.58 -0.94
C THR A 713 -28.90 -50.20 -1.37
N ILE A 714 -28.72 -49.01 -1.96
CA ILE A 714 -27.41 -48.49 -2.28
C ILE A 714 -27.18 -47.18 -1.54
N ASN A 715 -26.00 -47.02 -0.97
CA ASN A 715 -25.59 -45.72 -0.46
C ASN A 715 -25.20 -44.83 -1.64
N ALA A 716 -26.00 -43.79 -1.87
CA ALA A 716 -25.87 -42.90 -3.01
C ALA A 716 -24.51 -42.18 -3.10
N LYS A 717 -23.71 -42.12 -2.02
CA LYS A 717 -22.41 -41.45 -2.00
C LYS A 717 -21.23 -42.38 -2.27
N ASN A 718 -21.27 -43.61 -1.76
CA ASN A 718 -20.11 -44.52 -1.85
C ASN A 718 -20.39 -45.80 -2.65
N GLY A 719 -21.61 -45.98 -3.18
CA GLY A 719 -21.94 -47.13 -4.04
C GLY A 719 -21.97 -48.46 -3.32
N VAL A 720 -21.85 -48.48 -1.99
CA VAL A 720 -21.97 -49.71 -1.20
C VAL A 720 -23.41 -50.19 -1.30
N VAL A 721 -23.56 -51.41 -1.80
CA VAL A 721 -24.83 -52.10 -1.94
C VAL A 721 -25.02 -52.99 -0.72
N SER A 722 -26.18 -52.87 -0.09
CA SER A 722 -26.58 -53.73 1.02
C SER A 722 -27.85 -54.49 0.68
N MET A 723 -27.92 -55.71 1.17
CA MET A 723 -29.12 -56.54 1.18
C MET A 723 -29.32 -57.03 2.59
N ILE A 724 -30.56 -56.94 3.09
CA ILE A 724 -30.91 -57.53 4.38
C ILE A 724 -30.56 -59.02 4.40
N ALA A 725 -30.32 -59.55 5.59
CA ALA A 725 -30.07 -60.97 5.77
C ALA A 725 -31.13 -61.83 5.05
N ARG A 726 -30.66 -62.87 4.36
CA ARG A 726 -31.49 -63.81 3.61
C ARG A 726 -31.29 -65.21 4.20
N ASP A 727 -32.40 -65.93 4.29
CA ASP A 727 -32.49 -67.32 4.71
C ASP A 727 -32.31 -68.19 3.46
N TYR A 728 -31.31 -69.08 3.45
CA TYR A 728 -30.98 -69.89 2.27
C TYR A 728 -32.10 -70.87 1.91
N GLU A 729 -32.82 -71.38 2.91
CA GLU A 729 -33.95 -72.30 2.74
C GLU A 729 -35.24 -71.58 2.32
N LYS A 730 -35.28 -70.23 2.38
CA LYS A 730 -36.41 -69.40 1.95
C LYS A 730 -36.01 -68.27 0.99
N PRO A 731 -35.60 -68.59 -0.26
CA PRO A 731 -35.28 -67.60 -1.27
C PRO A 731 -36.47 -66.67 -1.59
N VAL A 732 -36.19 -65.38 -1.74
CA VAL A 732 -37.15 -64.33 -2.12
C VAL A 732 -36.70 -63.51 -3.33
N ASP A 733 -35.61 -63.91 -3.96
CA ASP A 733 -35.22 -63.52 -5.32
C ASP A 733 -36.29 -63.98 -6.33
N LYS A 734 -36.30 -63.34 -7.49
CA LYS A 734 -37.37 -63.51 -8.48
C LYS A 734 -37.48 -64.94 -9.02
N ASP A 735 -36.36 -65.60 -9.29
CA ASP A 735 -36.25 -66.95 -9.85
C ASP A 735 -36.06 -68.05 -8.78
N LYS A 736 -35.85 -67.66 -7.52
CA LYS A 736 -35.72 -68.53 -6.33
C LYS A 736 -34.52 -69.49 -6.39
N ASP A 737 -33.45 -69.08 -7.05
CA ASP A 737 -32.21 -69.84 -7.19
C ASP A 737 -31.13 -69.45 -6.16
N ASN A 738 -31.47 -68.56 -5.22
CA ASN A 738 -30.60 -67.97 -4.20
C ASN A 738 -29.50 -67.05 -4.78
N VAL A 739 -29.62 -66.60 -6.03
CA VAL A 739 -28.71 -65.65 -6.68
C VAL A 739 -29.45 -64.34 -6.98
N TYR A 740 -29.33 -63.37 -6.08
CA TYR A 740 -30.00 -62.08 -6.17
C TYR A 740 -29.25 -61.14 -7.13
N LYS A 741 -29.92 -60.64 -8.18
CA LYS A 741 -29.31 -59.87 -9.28
C LYS A 741 -29.69 -58.38 -9.21
N VAL A 742 -28.69 -57.51 -9.16
CA VAL A 742 -28.85 -56.05 -9.16
C VAL A 742 -27.88 -55.38 -10.13
N THR A 743 -28.37 -54.40 -10.87
CA THR A 743 -27.54 -53.54 -11.74
C THR A 743 -27.19 -52.28 -11.00
N ILE A 744 -25.90 -52.06 -10.76
CA ILE A 744 -25.38 -50.85 -10.12
C ILE A 744 -25.12 -49.81 -11.20
N ILE A 745 -25.57 -48.58 -10.98
CA ILE A 745 -25.44 -47.45 -11.90
C ILE A 745 -24.65 -46.36 -11.18
N ALA A 746 -23.54 -45.92 -11.79
CA ALA A 746 -22.76 -44.78 -11.33
C ALA A 746 -23.01 -43.60 -12.27
N ILE A 747 -23.34 -42.44 -11.71
CA ILE A 747 -23.64 -41.21 -12.42
C ILE A 747 -22.70 -40.13 -11.89
N ASP A 748 -21.88 -39.55 -12.74
CA ASP A 748 -21.04 -38.42 -12.34
C ASP A 748 -21.83 -37.10 -12.34
N SER A 749 -21.22 -36.03 -11.83
CA SER A 749 -21.88 -34.72 -11.71
C SER A 749 -22.24 -34.11 -13.07
N ASP A 750 -21.61 -34.57 -14.16
CA ASP A 750 -21.89 -34.15 -15.53
C ASP A 750 -22.83 -35.09 -16.29
N LYS A 751 -23.49 -36.01 -15.56
CA LYS A 751 -24.47 -36.99 -16.05
C LYS A 751 -23.91 -38.05 -16.98
N ASN A 752 -22.61 -38.29 -16.97
CA ASN A 752 -22.06 -39.50 -17.59
C ASN A 752 -22.43 -40.71 -16.74
N THR A 753 -22.90 -41.77 -17.40
CA THR A 753 -23.40 -42.97 -16.72
C THR A 753 -22.63 -44.21 -17.13
N THR A 754 -22.40 -45.10 -16.18
CA THR A 754 -21.95 -46.47 -16.44
C THR A 754 -22.71 -47.44 -15.55
N SER A 755 -22.87 -48.68 -16.00
CA SER A 755 -23.61 -49.70 -15.26
C SER A 755 -22.86 -51.02 -15.21
N LYS A 756 -23.07 -51.77 -14.14
CA LYS A 756 -22.51 -53.12 -13.96
C LYS A 756 -23.44 -54.00 -13.13
N ASP A 757 -23.64 -55.23 -13.59
CA ASP A 757 -24.44 -56.21 -12.87
C ASP A 757 -23.63 -56.86 -11.74
N LEU A 758 -24.31 -57.08 -10.62
CA LEU A 758 -23.85 -57.81 -9.44
C LEU A 758 -24.84 -58.93 -9.13
N GLY A 759 -24.34 -60.16 -9.07
CA GLY A 759 -25.06 -61.30 -8.51
C GLY A 759 -24.56 -61.61 -7.10
N VAL A 760 -25.45 -61.68 -6.13
CA VAL A 760 -25.13 -62.08 -4.75
C VAL A 760 -25.74 -63.45 -4.49
N THR A 761 -24.89 -64.46 -4.40
CA THR A 761 -25.27 -65.83 -4.03
C THR A 761 -25.36 -65.95 -2.52
N VAL A 762 -26.53 -66.26 -1.98
CA VAL A 762 -26.64 -66.65 -0.57
C VAL A 762 -26.09 -68.07 -0.44
N LYS A 763 -25.10 -68.25 0.45
CA LYS A 763 -24.49 -69.53 0.77
C LYS A 763 -25.06 -70.03 2.08
N ASN A 764 -25.41 -71.31 2.10
CA ASN A 764 -25.80 -71.98 3.31
C ASN A 764 -24.66 -71.90 4.36
N VAL A 765 -25.00 -71.49 5.58
CA VAL A 765 -24.15 -71.69 6.75
C VAL A 765 -24.74 -72.84 7.51
N PHE A 766 -23.89 -73.80 7.88
CA PHE A 766 -24.30 -74.79 8.83
C PHE A 766 -24.49 -74.12 10.20
N GLU A 767 -25.73 -73.80 10.54
CA GLU A 767 -26.04 -73.11 11.78
C GLU A 767 -25.86 -74.08 12.97
N PHE A 768 -24.74 -73.94 13.69
CA PHE A 768 -24.58 -74.63 14.96
C PHE A 768 -25.40 -73.92 16.05
N VAL A 769 -26.55 -74.48 16.39
CA VAL A 769 -27.30 -74.09 17.58
C VAL A 769 -26.50 -74.58 18.79
N SER A 770 -25.93 -73.65 19.57
CA SER A 770 -25.26 -73.99 20.84
C SER A 770 -26.24 -74.77 21.73
N LYS A 771 -25.83 -75.96 22.16
CA LYS A 771 -26.64 -76.81 23.03
C LYS A 771 -26.13 -76.73 24.46
N THR A 772 -27.06 -76.71 25.41
CA THR A 772 -26.75 -76.91 26.83
C THR A 772 -26.63 -78.40 27.12
N ILE A 773 -25.57 -78.79 27.81
CA ILE A 773 -25.30 -80.15 28.28
C ILE A 773 -25.20 -80.12 29.80
N THR A 774 -26.09 -80.82 30.48
CA THR A 774 -26.02 -81.01 31.94
C THR A 774 -25.11 -82.20 32.27
N PHE A 775 -24.07 -81.98 33.06
CA PHE A 775 -23.15 -83.03 33.52
C PHE A 775 -22.67 -82.77 34.94
N ASP A 776 -22.73 -83.79 35.80
CA ASP A 776 -22.39 -83.71 37.23
C ASP A 776 -23.06 -82.53 37.96
N GLY A 777 -24.33 -82.27 37.62
CA GLY A 777 -25.14 -81.19 38.20
C GLY A 777 -24.81 -79.78 37.70
N LEU A 778 -23.97 -79.63 36.66
CA LEU A 778 -23.60 -78.36 36.07
C LEU A 778 -24.01 -78.28 34.60
N ASP A 779 -24.47 -77.11 34.17
CA ASP A 779 -24.83 -76.84 32.79
C ASP A 779 -23.64 -76.23 32.03
N TYR A 780 -23.20 -76.95 31.00
CA TYR A 780 -22.15 -76.55 30.06
C TYR A 780 -22.78 -76.13 28.74
N ILE A 781 -22.15 -75.18 28.06
CA ILE A 781 -22.54 -74.79 26.71
C ILE A 781 -21.49 -75.34 25.74
N THR A 782 -21.95 -75.84 24.59
CA THR A 782 -21.08 -76.26 23.50
C THR A 782 -20.63 -75.06 22.67
N LEU A 783 -19.33 -74.96 22.40
CA LEU A 783 -18.70 -73.97 21.53
C LEU A 783 -18.07 -74.66 20.32
N GLU A 784 -18.27 -74.15 19.12
CA GLU A 784 -17.53 -74.62 17.96
C GLU A 784 -16.19 -73.88 17.86
N SER A 785 -15.10 -74.62 17.65
CA SER A 785 -13.77 -74.04 17.42
C SER A 785 -13.76 -73.30 16.08
N PRO A 786 -13.43 -72.00 16.06
CA PRO A 786 -13.24 -71.27 14.80
C PRO A 786 -11.96 -71.71 14.06
N ILE A 787 -11.13 -72.55 14.69
CA ILE A 787 -9.84 -73.02 14.14
C ILE A 787 -10.02 -74.38 13.47
N THR A 788 -10.70 -75.31 14.14
CA THR A 788 -10.79 -76.71 13.70
C THR A 788 -12.21 -77.17 13.36
N GLY A 789 -13.24 -76.36 13.66
CA GLY A 789 -14.65 -76.77 13.60
C GLY A 789 -15.04 -77.81 14.67
N LYS A 790 -14.14 -78.17 15.58
CA LYS A 790 -14.45 -79.13 16.66
C LYS A 790 -15.25 -78.46 17.75
N ILE A 791 -16.19 -79.20 18.32
CA ILE A 791 -17.04 -78.72 19.42
C ILE A 791 -16.31 -78.92 20.75
N TRP A 792 -16.34 -77.93 21.63
CA TRP A 792 -15.72 -77.90 22.94
C TRP A 792 -16.74 -77.52 24.01
N LEU A 793 -16.50 -77.92 25.26
CA LEU A 793 -17.23 -77.34 26.39
C LEU A 793 -16.69 -75.93 26.71
N ASP A 794 -17.58 -75.02 27.06
CA ASP A 794 -17.27 -73.62 27.31
C ASP A 794 -16.43 -73.34 28.58
N ARG A 795 -16.36 -74.30 29.51
CA ARG A 795 -15.65 -74.17 30.81
C ARG A 795 -14.91 -75.46 31.24
N ASN A 796 -13.98 -75.33 32.18
CA ASN A 796 -13.26 -76.48 32.75
C ASN A 796 -14.27 -77.38 33.46
N LEU A 797 -14.05 -78.70 33.47
CA LEU A 797 -14.93 -79.60 34.20
C LEU A 797 -14.97 -79.25 35.70
N GLY A 798 -16.18 -79.20 36.26
CA GLY A 798 -16.44 -78.82 37.66
C GLY A 798 -16.53 -77.30 37.90
N ALA A 799 -16.38 -76.48 36.86
CA ALA A 799 -16.52 -75.02 36.97
C ALA A 799 -17.99 -74.59 36.91
N THR A 800 -18.40 -73.68 37.78
CA THR A 800 -19.79 -73.19 37.83
C THR A 800 -20.10 -72.16 36.75
N GLN A 801 -19.07 -71.55 36.17
CA GLN A 801 -19.22 -70.59 35.06
C GLN A 801 -18.05 -70.66 34.06
N ALA A 802 -18.28 -70.18 32.84
CA ALA A 802 -17.22 -69.85 31.92
C ALA A 802 -16.39 -68.68 32.47
N ALA A 803 -15.09 -68.65 32.16
CA ALA A 803 -14.21 -67.64 32.72
C ALA A 803 -14.61 -66.23 32.27
N THR A 804 -14.85 -65.36 33.25
CA THR A 804 -15.09 -63.92 33.04
C THR A 804 -13.81 -63.11 33.16
N SER A 805 -12.80 -63.65 33.85
CA SER A 805 -11.44 -63.12 33.91
C SER A 805 -10.45 -64.27 34.06
N ARG A 806 -9.16 -64.01 33.81
CA ARG A 806 -8.09 -64.99 33.97
C ARG A 806 -8.00 -65.56 35.40
N THR A 807 -8.40 -64.79 36.41
CA THR A 807 -8.33 -65.16 37.83
C THR A 807 -9.71 -65.48 38.44
N ASP A 808 -10.69 -65.78 37.59
CA ASP A 808 -12.05 -66.10 38.00
C ASP A 808 -12.10 -67.48 38.67
N SER A 809 -12.17 -67.49 40.00
CA SER A 809 -12.14 -68.73 40.79
C SER A 809 -13.32 -69.65 40.53
N ALA A 810 -14.48 -69.12 40.11
CA ALA A 810 -15.65 -69.91 39.76
C ALA A 810 -15.47 -70.69 38.44
N SER A 811 -14.54 -70.24 37.59
CA SER A 811 -14.20 -70.88 36.31
C SER A 811 -13.10 -71.94 36.39
N TYR A 812 -12.41 -72.03 37.54
CA TYR A 812 -11.23 -72.87 37.67
C TYR A 812 -11.52 -74.36 37.52
N GLY A 813 -12.70 -74.81 37.93
CA GLY A 813 -13.11 -76.21 37.88
C GLY A 813 -12.29 -77.12 38.80
N ASP A 814 -12.42 -78.42 38.62
CA ASP A 814 -11.75 -79.45 39.41
C ASP A 814 -10.34 -79.79 38.88
N LEU A 815 -9.52 -80.45 39.69
CA LEU A 815 -8.15 -80.84 39.36
C LEU A 815 -7.97 -82.36 39.45
N TYR A 816 -7.83 -83.02 38.30
CA TYR A 816 -7.89 -84.48 38.19
C TYR A 816 -6.49 -85.10 38.18
N GLN A 817 -6.29 -86.20 38.90
CA GLN A 817 -5.07 -87.01 38.73
C GLN A 817 -5.15 -87.75 37.39
N TRP A 818 -4.03 -87.85 36.67
CA TRP A 818 -4.05 -88.26 35.27
C TRP A 818 -4.62 -89.68 35.08
N GLY A 819 -5.63 -89.81 34.24
CA GLY A 819 -6.34 -91.06 33.98
C GLY A 819 -7.27 -91.56 35.09
N ARG A 820 -7.49 -90.80 36.18
CA ARG A 820 -8.34 -91.22 37.29
C ARG A 820 -9.80 -90.80 37.08
N LYS A 821 -10.74 -91.66 37.47
CA LYS A 821 -12.19 -91.38 37.46
C LYS A 821 -12.55 -90.31 38.52
N ALA A 822 -13.51 -89.44 38.19
CA ALA A 822 -14.07 -88.49 39.15
C ALA A 822 -14.74 -89.22 40.32
N SER A 823 -14.26 -88.99 41.54
CA SER A 823 -14.74 -89.69 42.76
C SER A 823 -14.86 -88.75 43.98
N GLY A 824 -14.58 -87.46 43.79
CA GLY A 824 -14.40 -86.45 44.84
C GLY A 824 -12.93 -86.12 45.10
N HIS A 825 -11.99 -86.97 44.68
CA HIS A 825 -10.55 -86.70 44.83
C HIS A 825 -10.10 -85.44 44.07
N GLN A 826 -10.76 -85.13 42.96
CA GLN A 826 -10.46 -84.01 42.09
C GLN A 826 -10.82 -82.66 42.69
N LYS A 827 -11.68 -82.64 43.73
CA LYS A 827 -12.09 -81.40 44.39
C LYS A 827 -10.85 -80.75 45.01
N ARG A 828 -10.73 -79.44 44.83
CA ARG A 828 -9.55 -78.66 45.24
C ARG A 828 -9.23 -78.76 46.74
N ASN A 829 -10.24 -79.05 47.55
CA ASN A 829 -10.16 -79.18 49.01
C ASN A 829 -10.22 -80.64 49.51
N SER A 830 -10.12 -81.64 48.63
CA SER A 830 -10.18 -83.04 49.05
C SER A 830 -9.02 -83.42 49.98
N SER A 831 -9.27 -84.28 50.97
CA SER A 831 -8.23 -84.80 51.86
C SER A 831 -7.23 -85.69 51.10
N THR A 832 -6.05 -85.90 51.68
CA THR A 832 -4.95 -86.63 51.01
C THR A 832 -4.66 -87.97 51.67
N THR A 833 -4.16 -88.93 50.90
CA THR A 833 -3.60 -90.21 51.38
C THR A 833 -2.24 -90.46 50.71
N SER A 834 -1.34 -91.17 51.37
CA SER A 834 -0.10 -91.66 50.76
C SER A 834 -0.21 -93.13 50.29
N THR A 835 -1.36 -93.78 50.49
CA THR A 835 -1.59 -95.15 50.05
C THR A 835 -1.91 -95.19 48.56
N ARG A 836 -0.97 -95.72 47.76
CA ARG A 836 -1.14 -95.85 46.30
C ARG A 836 -2.20 -96.87 45.92
N ALA A 837 -2.96 -96.55 44.88
CA ALA A 837 -4.03 -97.40 44.36
C ALA A 837 -3.46 -98.67 43.69
N PRO A 838 -4.09 -99.85 43.89
CA PRO A 838 -3.65 -101.09 43.26
C PRO A 838 -4.06 -101.22 41.78
N SER A 839 -4.95 -100.36 41.27
CA SER A 839 -5.46 -100.37 39.89
C SER A 839 -5.87 -98.97 39.42
N ILE A 840 -6.25 -98.82 38.16
CA ILE A 840 -6.71 -97.55 37.54
C ILE A 840 -8.20 -97.23 37.76
N GLY A 841 -8.88 -97.98 38.65
CA GLY A 841 -10.31 -97.87 38.94
C GLY A 841 -10.68 -96.76 39.95
N ASP A 842 -11.91 -96.81 40.45
CA ASP A 842 -12.33 -95.95 41.56
C ASP A 842 -11.71 -96.43 42.88
N HIS A 843 -11.04 -95.51 43.56
CA HIS A 843 -10.31 -95.76 44.80
C HIS A 843 -10.64 -94.68 45.85
N GLY A 844 -11.88 -94.20 45.84
CA GLY A 844 -12.42 -93.27 46.82
C GLY A 844 -12.07 -91.81 46.53
N ASN A 845 -12.50 -90.92 47.42
CA ASN A 845 -12.46 -89.47 47.27
C ASN A 845 -11.17 -88.79 47.76
N LEU A 846 -10.17 -89.57 48.19
CA LEU A 846 -8.90 -89.01 48.66
C LEU A 846 -7.92 -88.77 47.51
N PHE A 847 -7.24 -87.63 47.55
CA PHE A 847 -6.12 -87.32 46.66
C PHE A 847 -4.90 -88.15 47.03
N ILE A 848 -4.40 -88.96 46.09
CA ILE A 848 -3.30 -89.88 46.36
C ILE A 848 -1.98 -89.17 46.10
N LYS A 849 -1.22 -88.91 47.17
CA LYS A 849 0.12 -88.35 47.11
C LYS A 849 1.11 -89.40 46.62
N SER A 850 2.18 -88.94 45.98
CA SER A 850 3.31 -89.79 45.61
C SER A 850 4.61 -89.29 46.24
N ASP A 851 5.45 -90.23 46.66
CA ASP A 851 6.77 -90.00 47.27
C ASP A 851 7.89 -90.22 46.22
N SER A 852 9.16 -90.22 46.64
CA SER A 852 10.32 -90.35 45.74
C SER A 852 10.41 -91.70 44.99
N GLY A 853 9.55 -92.67 45.31
CA GLY A 853 9.58 -94.00 44.69
C GLY A 853 8.72 -94.15 43.42
N SER A 854 7.86 -93.18 43.09
CA SER A 854 7.10 -93.16 41.82
C SER A 854 6.41 -91.81 41.59
N THR A 855 6.33 -91.36 40.35
CA THR A 855 5.54 -90.17 39.98
C THR A 855 4.08 -90.46 39.64
N ASP A 856 3.61 -91.71 39.82
CA ASP A 856 2.22 -92.14 39.60
C ASP A 856 1.44 -92.29 40.93
N TRP A 857 0.11 -92.19 40.86
CA TRP A 857 -0.83 -92.41 41.96
C TRP A 857 -1.23 -93.88 42.14
N VAL A 858 -0.86 -94.76 41.20
CA VAL A 858 -1.00 -96.23 41.32
C VAL A 858 0.32 -96.90 41.71
N LYS A 859 0.25 -98.16 42.12
CA LYS A 859 1.42 -99.02 42.34
C LYS A 859 2.17 -99.29 41.02
N LEU A 860 3.47 -99.56 41.10
CA LEU A 860 4.28 -99.98 39.94
C LEU A 860 3.68 -101.22 39.27
N LYS A 861 3.95 -101.39 37.96
CA LYS A 861 3.42 -102.44 37.07
C LYS A 861 1.92 -102.34 36.75
N VAL A 862 1.29 -101.20 37.05
CA VAL A 862 -0.10 -100.92 36.72
C VAL A 862 -0.17 -99.85 35.63
N ASP A 863 -0.52 -100.26 34.40
CA ASP A 863 -0.70 -99.35 33.26
C ASP A 863 0.47 -98.36 33.08
N GLU A 864 1.69 -98.88 33.14
CA GLU A 864 2.92 -98.08 33.11
C GLU A 864 3.04 -97.27 31.80
N ASN A 865 2.61 -97.87 30.68
CA ASN A 865 2.55 -97.18 29.39
C ASN A 865 1.39 -96.15 29.28
N GLY A 866 0.44 -96.15 30.22
CA GLY A 866 -0.71 -95.24 30.22
C GLY A 866 -1.78 -95.55 29.17
N ALA A 867 -1.72 -96.71 28.50
CA ALA A 867 -2.61 -97.06 27.40
C ALA A 867 -4.07 -97.19 27.86
N GLU A 868 -4.31 -97.79 29.03
CA GLU A 868 -5.67 -97.98 29.54
C GLU A 868 -6.28 -96.66 30.01
N ARG A 869 -5.48 -95.79 30.66
CA ARG A 869 -5.91 -94.43 31.00
C ARG A 869 -6.20 -93.56 29.78
N THR A 870 -5.40 -93.68 28.72
CA THR A 870 -5.63 -92.98 27.44
C THR A 870 -6.97 -93.39 26.81
N LYS A 871 -7.36 -94.67 26.94
CA LYS A 871 -8.67 -95.17 26.52
C LYS A 871 -9.79 -94.68 27.44
N HIS A 872 -9.61 -94.72 28.76
CA HIS A 872 -10.62 -94.29 29.75
C HIS A 872 -10.99 -92.81 29.67
N TRP A 873 -10.05 -91.95 29.27
CA TRP A 873 -10.28 -90.53 29.05
C TRP A 873 -10.69 -90.18 27.61
N GLY A 874 -10.70 -91.18 26.72
CA GLY A 874 -11.24 -91.09 25.36
C GLY A 874 -12.73 -91.41 25.30
N MET A 875 -13.33 -91.28 24.12
CA MET A 875 -14.72 -91.65 23.89
C MET A 875 -14.94 -93.16 24.06
N SER A 876 -15.58 -93.54 25.17
CA SER A 876 -16.05 -94.90 25.44
C SER A 876 -17.32 -94.85 26.29
N GLN A 877 -18.09 -95.94 26.36
CA GLN A 877 -19.22 -96.05 27.30
C GLN A 877 -18.78 -95.88 28.78
N ASN A 878 -17.48 -96.05 29.03
CA ASN A 878 -16.84 -95.87 30.32
C ASN A 878 -15.99 -94.59 30.34
N ASN A 879 -16.29 -93.58 29.51
CA ASN A 879 -15.62 -92.29 29.61
C ASN A 879 -15.93 -91.70 30.99
N ASN A 880 -14.90 -91.69 31.83
CA ASN A 880 -15.07 -91.59 33.27
C ASN A 880 -15.02 -90.17 33.82
N ILE A 881 -14.88 -89.15 32.95
CA ILE A 881 -14.79 -87.74 33.39
C ILE A 881 -15.49 -86.71 32.49
N CYS A 882 -15.59 -86.92 31.17
CA CYS A 882 -16.31 -85.98 30.29
C CYS A 882 -17.76 -86.45 30.03
N PRO A 883 -18.69 -85.54 29.66
CA PRO A 883 -20.04 -85.92 29.26
C PRO A 883 -20.04 -86.92 28.09
N LEU A 884 -21.10 -87.72 27.96
CA LEU A 884 -21.32 -88.56 26.79
C LEU A 884 -21.22 -87.73 25.50
N ALA A 885 -20.50 -88.26 24.50
CA ALA A 885 -20.07 -87.60 23.25
C ALA A 885 -18.85 -86.67 23.32
N PHE A 886 -18.32 -86.39 24.52
CA PHE A 886 -17.09 -85.63 24.71
C PHE A 886 -15.97 -86.52 25.20
N GLU A 887 -14.73 -86.08 25.05
CA GLU A 887 -13.52 -86.73 25.55
C GLU A 887 -12.49 -85.71 26.04
N VAL A 888 -11.50 -86.15 26.81
CA VAL A 888 -10.32 -85.31 27.07
C VAL A 888 -9.51 -85.24 25.78
N PRO A 889 -9.07 -84.05 25.35
CA PRO A 889 -8.34 -83.92 24.10
C PRO A 889 -7.01 -84.67 24.14
N THR A 890 -6.60 -85.21 22.99
CA THR A 890 -5.20 -85.59 22.78
C THR A 890 -4.33 -84.34 22.68
N LYS A 891 -3.01 -84.52 22.85
CA LYS A 891 -2.03 -83.46 22.64
C LYS A 891 -2.16 -82.84 21.24
N GLU A 892 -2.42 -83.65 20.21
CA GLU A 892 -2.54 -83.22 18.82
C GLU A 892 -3.82 -82.41 18.57
N GLN A 893 -4.92 -82.76 19.25
CA GLN A 893 -6.16 -82.00 19.16
C GLN A 893 -6.01 -80.66 19.87
N LEU A 894 -5.52 -80.65 21.11
CA LEU A 894 -5.36 -79.41 21.86
C LEU A 894 -4.30 -78.50 21.23
N SER A 895 -3.21 -79.04 20.67
CA SER A 895 -2.14 -78.23 20.09
C SER A 895 -2.61 -77.38 18.91
N LYS A 896 -3.56 -77.88 18.10
CA LYS A 896 -4.19 -77.13 17.01
C LYS A 896 -4.99 -75.93 17.53
N GLU A 897 -5.65 -76.06 18.67
CA GLU A 897 -6.42 -74.97 19.27
C GLU A 897 -5.53 -73.91 19.94
N THR A 898 -4.34 -74.31 20.41
CA THR A 898 -3.49 -73.46 21.24
C THR A 898 -2.31 -72.81 20.51
N VAL A 899 -2.18 -72.95 19.18
CA VAL A 899 -1.03 -72.44 18.38
C VAL A 899 -0.72 -70.96 18.66
N ASN A 900 -1.76 -70.15 18.83
CA ASN A 900 -1.67 -68.71 19.01
C ASN A 900 -1.59 -68.26 20.49
N ILE A 901 -1.61 -69.20 21.44
CA ILE A 901 -1.51 -68.89 22.87
C ILE A 901 -0.03 -68.80 23.26
N LYS A 902 0.40 -67.65 23.78
CA LYS A 902 1.81 -67.40 24.15
C LYS A 902 2.06 -67.29 25.65
N ASN A 903 1.03 -67.03 26.44
CA ASN A 903 1.09 -66.89 27.89
C ASN A 903 -0.34 -67.00 28.45
N THR A 904 -0.49 -66.87 29.77
CA THR A 904 -1.80 -66.97 30.45
C THR A 904 -2.81 -65.89 30.01
N SER A 905 -2.38 -64.72 29.52
CA SER A 905 -3.29 -63.70 28.96
C SER A 905 -3.86 -64.15 27.61
N GLY A 906 -3.01 -64.71 26.74
CA GLY A 906 -3.44 -65.33 25.49
C GLY A 906 -4.36 -66.53 25.72
N ALA A 907 -4.16 -67.29 26.80
CA ALA A 907 -5.00 -68.43 27.15
C ALA A 907 -6.43 -68.01 27.48
N PHE A 908 -6.59 -66.93 28.26
CA PHE A 908 -7.89 -66.34 28.58
C PHE A 908 -8.55 -65.66 27.37
N SER A 909 -7.76 -65.04 26.49
CA SER A 909 -8.28 -64.35 25.31
C SER A 909 -8.66 -65.29 24.16
N SER A 910 -8.31 -66.57 24.26
CA SER A 910 -8.70 -67.59 23.26
C SER A 910 -10.20 -67.91 23.29
N PHE A 911 -10.70 -68.59 22.27
CA PHE A 911 -12.11 -69.01 22.22
C PHE A 911 -12.51 -69.92 23.39
N LEU A 912 -11.56 -70.65 23.98
CA LEU A 912 -11.77 -71.52 25.14
C LEU A 912 -11.79 -70.78 26.48
N LYS A 913 -11.36 -69.50 26.50
CA LYS A 913 -11.24 -68.66 27.72
C LYS A 913 -10.62 -69.41 28.90
N ILE A 914 -9.40 -69.91 28.74
CA ILE A 914 -8.77 -70.80 29.73
C ILE A 914 -8.30 -69.98 30.95
N PRO A 915 -8.79 -70.27 32.16
CA PRO A 915 -8.41 -69.51 33.36
C PRO A 915 -7.10 -70.01 33.98
N SER A 916 -6.42 -69.14 34.73
CA SER A 916 -5.22 -69.46 35.53
C SER A 916 -5.58 -70.27 36.78
N ALA A 917 -6.10 -71.47 36.57
CA ALA A 917 -6.64 -72.34 37.62
C ALA A 917 -5.57 -72.97 38.53
N GLY A 918 -4.28 -72.82 38.21
CA GLY A 918 -3.20 -73.52 38.89
C GLY A 918 -3.30 -75.04 38.78
N PHE A 919 -2.60 -75.74 39.67
CA PHE A 919 -2.60 -77.20 39.73
C PHE A 919 -2.35 -77.70 41.15
N ARG A 920 -2.58 -78.99 41.39
CA ARG A 920 -2.27 -79.64 42.66
C ARG A 920 -1.03 -80.50 42.51
N SER A 921 -0.02 -80.27 43.35
CA SER A 921 1.24 -81.00 43.30
C SER A 921 1.08 -82.45 43.79
N ARG A 922 2.07 -83.31 43.48
CA ARG A 922 2.13 -84.69 44.00
C ARG A 922 2.11 -84.80 45.53
N SER A 923 2.45 -83.73 46.24
CA SER A 923 2.38 -83.65 47.70
C SER A 923 0.99 -83.25 48.22
N GLY A 924 0.06 -82.92 47.32
CA GLY A 924 -1.31 -82.51 47.65
C GLY A 924 -1.51 -81.00 47.84
N ASN A 925 -0.51 -80.16 47.56
CA ASN A 925 -0.58 -78.70 47.71
C ASN A 925 -1.09 -78.04 46.43
N LEU A 926 -1.96 -77.03 46.56
CA LEU A 926 -2.37 -76.18 45.44
C LEU A 926 -1.28 -75.16 45.13
N LEU A 927 -0.82 -75.12 43.89
CA LEU A 927 0.23 -74.24 43.40
C LEU A 927 -0.25 -73.44 42.19
N ASN A 928 0.33 -72.25 42.00
CA ASN A 928 0.10 -71.36 40.86
C ASN A 928 -1.37 -70.96 40.62
N VAL A 929 -2.19 -70.97 41.66
CA VAL A 929 -3.57 -70.49 41.60
C VAL A 929 -3.53 -68.99 41.25
N SER A 930 -4.35 -68.58 40.27
CA SER A 930 -4.42 -67.22 39.71
C SER A 930 -3.19 -66.79 38.88
N THR A 931 -2.11 -67.58 38.84
CA THR A 931 -0.88 -67.22 38.13
C THR A 931 -0.55 -68.13 36.95
N GLY A 932 -0.94 -69.40 36.98
CA GLY A 932 -0.62 -70.39 35.94
C GLY A 932 -1.82 -71.18 35.43
N VAL A 933 -1.71 -71.62 34.18
CA VAL A 933 -2.65 -72.53 33.51
C VAL A 933 -2.04 -73.92 33.47
N GLY A 934 -2.86 -74.93 33.78
CA GLY A 934 -2.51 -76.34 33.59
C GLY A 934 -3.72 -77.12 33.10
N LEU A 935 -3.67 -77.61 31.87
CA LEU A 935 -4.71 -78.46 31.27
C LEU A 935 -4.16 -79.82 30.89
N TRP A 936 -4.84 -80.87 31.33
CA TRP A 936 -4.50 -82.21 30.93
C TRP A 936 -4.83 -82.49 29.47
N THR A 937 -3.98 -83.31 28.85
CA THR A 937 -4.33 -84.08 27.65
C THR A 937 -4.45 -85.55 28.04
N ARG A 938 -5.14 -86.36 27.24
CA ARG A 938 -5.15 -87.82 27.44
C ARG A 938 -3.94 -88.54 26.83
N SER A 939 -2.99 -87.83 26.23
CA SER A 939 -1.81 -88.45 25.60
C SER A 939 -0.79 -88.88 26.66
N ALA A 940 -0.54 -90.19 26.75
CA ALA A 940 0.55 -90.74 27.53
C ALA A 940 1.93 -90.39 26.92
N VAL A 941 2.97 -90.45 27.74
CA VAL A 941 4.37 -90.41 27.30
C VAL A 941 4.88 -91.85 27.16
N ALA A 942 5.37 -92.21 25.98
CA ALA A 942 5.99 -93.52 25.74
C ALA A 942 7.40 -93.52 26.34
N ASP A 943 7.62 -94.36 27.37
CA ASP A 943 8.88 -94.58 28.10
C ASP A 943 9.65 -93.31 28.52
N SER A 944 9.66 -93.00 29.81
CA SER A 944 10.41 -91.85 30.34
C SER A 944 11.92 -92.08 30.38
N GLY A 945 12.39 -93.30 30.15
CA GLY A 945 13.81 -93.69 30.30
C GLY A 945 14.27 -93.80 31.76
N PHE A 946 13.40 -93.53 32.73
CA PHE A 946 13.71 -93.59 34.16
C PHE A 946 12.79 -94.59 34.88
N PRO A 947 13.31 -95.56 35.67
CA PRO A 947 12.56 -96.72 36.17
C PRO A 947 11.47 -96.43 37.24
N SER A 948 11.00 -95.19 37.38
CA SER A 948 9.91 -94.81 38.28
C SER A 948 9.20 -93.51 37.88
N GLU A 949 9.51 -92.94 36.71
CA GLU A 949 8.88 -91.73 36.22
C GLU A 949 7.77 -92.06 35.21
N PHE A 950 6.52 -91.96 35.63
CA PHE A 950 5.36 -92.12 34.76
C PHE A 950 4.77 -90.75 34.46
N LEU A 951 5.00 -90.28 33.24
CA LEU A 951 4.64 -88.93 32.80
C LEU A 951 3.43 -88.95 31.86
N ALA A 952 2.79 -87.79 31.75
CA ALA A 952 1.73 -87.51 30.81
C ALA A 952 1.87 -86.09 30.24
N HIS A 953 1.33 -85.87 29.04
CA HIS A 953 1.35 -84.56 28.40
C HIS A 953 0.29 -83.62 28.96
N TYR A 954 0.70 -82.39 29.24
CA TYR A 954 -0.19 -81.31 29.64
C TYR A 954 0.17 -80.01 28.92
N PHE A 955 -0.81 -79.13 28.79
CA PHE A 955 -0.61 -77.76 28.35
C PHE A 955 -0.38 -76.87 29.57
N PHE A 956 0.72 -76.12 29.53
CA PHE A 956 1.14 -75.19 30.56
C PHE A 956 1.20 -73.77 30.00
N ALA A 957 0.76 -72.80 30.79
CA ALA A 957 1.12 -71.40 30.55
C ALA A 957 1.37 -70.65 31.85
N ASP A 958 2.33 -69.74 31.85
CA ASP A 958 2.58 -68.76 32.90
C ASP A 958 2.51 -67.33 32.33
N SER A 959 3.07 -66.34 33.03
CA SER A 959 3.10 -64.96 32.55
C SER A 959 4.00 -64.74 31.33
N SER A 960 5.00 -65.60 31.09
CA SER A 960 6.01 -65.42 30.04
C SER A 960 5.92 -66.42 28.89
N GLN A 961 5.37 -67.61 29.10
CA GLN A 961 5.35 -68.66 28.09
C GLN A 961 4.06 -69.50 28.12
N ALA A 962 3.82 -70.19 27.01
CA ALA A 962 2.84 -71.26 26.88
C ALA A 962 3.44 -72.40 26.04
N LYS A 963 3.38 -73.62 26.54
CA LYS A 963 3.97 -74.80 25.90
C LYS A 963 3.27 -76.09 26.33
N PHE A 964 3.46 -77.14 25.56
CA PHE A 964 3.21 -78.51 26.02
C PHE A 964 4.45 -79.03 26.73
N ASP A 965 4.25 -79.65 27.88
CA ASP A 965 5.31 -80.25 28.68
C ASP A 965 4.86 -81.61 29.22
N THR A 966 5.72 -82.30 29.96
CA THR A 966 5.42 -83.58 30.61
C THR A 966 5.51 -83.43 32.13
N ILE A 967 4.59 -84.07 32.85
CA ILE A 967 4.61 -84.08 34.31
C ILE A 967 4.09 -85.40 34.86
N GLY A 968 4.48 -85.73 36.09
CA GLY A 968 4.08 -86.95 36.77
C GLY A 968 2.55 -87.11 36.85
N ARG A 969 2.06 -88.31 36.60
CA ARG A 969 0.62 -88.62 36.59
C ARG A 969 -0.09 -88.40 37.92
N SER A 970 0.67 -88.36 39.04
CA SER A 970 0.18 -88.03 40.38
C SER A 970 -0.22 -86.55 40.57
N TYR A 971 0.26 -85.64 39.72
CA TYR A 971 -0.18 -84.24 39.72
C TYR A 971 -1.64 -84.12 39.27
N ALA A 972 -2.27 -83.02 39.64
CA ALA A 972 -3.66 -82.77 39.31
C ALA A 972 -3.84 -81.44 38.56
N HIS A 973 -4.33 -81.53 37.32
CA HIS A 973 -4.57 -80.39 36.43
C HIS A 973 -6.04 -80.34 36.01
N SER A 974 -6.44 -79.17 35.47
CA SER A 974 -7.80 -78.98 34.99
C SER A 974 -8.03 -79.76 33.69
N VAL A 975 -9.28 -80.06 33.36
CA VAL A 975 -9.68 -80.74 32.12
C VAL A 975 -10.68 -79.89 31.36
N ARG A 976 -10.51 -79.82 30.04
CA ARG A 976 -11.43 -79.19 29.10
C ARG A 976 -11.80 -80.20 28.01
N CYS A 977 -13.08 -80.54 27.86
CA CYS A 977 -13.47 -81.62 26.96
C CYS A 977 -13.78 -81.13 25.53
N ILE A 978 -13.46 -81.99 24.57
CA ILE A 978 -13.71 -81.83 23.13
C ILE A 978 -14.68 -82.92 22.66
N SER A 979 -15.56 -82.62 21.70
CA SER A 979 -16.37 -83.62 21.00
C SER A 979 -15.45 -84.57 20.23
N ALA A 980 -15.68 -85.88 20.34
CA ALA A 980 -14.90 -86.84 19.56
C ALA A 980 -15.45 -87.10 18.14
N PHE A 981 -16.55 -86.42 17.75
CA PHE A 981 -17.08 -86.41 16.39
C PHE A 981 -16.53 -85.25 15.57
#